data_AF-A0A9D6FJ64-F1
#
_entry.id   AF-A0A9D6FJ64-F1
#
_cell.length_a   1.000
_cell.length_b   1.000
_cell.length_c   1.000
_cell.angle_alpha   90.00
_cell.angle_beta   90.00
_cell.angle_gamma   90.00
#
_symmetry.space_group_name_H-M   'P 1'
#
loop_
_entity.id
_entity.type
_entity.pdbx_description
1 polymer ?
#
loop_
_entity_poly.entity_id
_entity_poly.type
_entity_poly.pdbx_seq_one_letter_code
_entity_poly.pdbx_strand_id
1 'polypeptide(L)'
;MIPSTQRSRFPRLSDPWGFIVTPFALTTLLMLSLLTPHMGAADEAAAFFDDPGVHEIRLTFADEGWYGKLYDSHANDSDDPYFPASFAGEGVAIPQIGVRFKGNSSFMGAGTSVKRPFKLDFDAYDDDARFFGIAKLNLHNGFRDPSMLREKLFLDFAGRFVPAPRATFVRLVVNGTYWGLYTAVEQVDSTFVRSRFGSDEDGNLFKGQASDEGGGDPTADFGSDLTYLGADPTEYKKYYQLKTNEAIDDYSQLIKLIDVLNNSAPPSFPKNLEPLLDVRETLYSLALNNLFVNLDSYNGSAHNYYLYQRDDTGAFSHIFWDTNEAFGRFLMGVDADTDIHEMDPFWLPSQDAAGQAQKRPLMEQLWANSSYKNDYLCAMKDLLSGGFDKATMSRQVTALAKVIRAELKADPNKLYSYDEFEQSLTSDISDGFQTIYGLVPYVERRAAYMKTRLDELAPTCSDAATGLAGVLRINELMAENAHTLEDPDDPGEYPDWIELHNSGTKAIDLKGLWLTDDLLAPTKHRIDTSVIVPAKGFVVLFADRDSEQGGKHLGLSLSASGDGIAVIAADGHTVIDSTSFGIQAPDTARGRLPDGSGSWYMLAPASPGASNAGSSKSPPAFVAVNHAPSHPTAVQKATVTATIASEGKLKSVALSYRVKGKSFVNVKMTAPSGGRWTASIPAAKNGTTIEYYLKATDTVGRSATSPADAPASLHSYVVGSSMPKLWINEVMAENDTTIQDPDGTGFPDWIEIYNAGAEAVAIGGMYLTDDPTDPARFRIPDGVEVPARGFILFWADNDPDQGDTHASFKLGVSGETIALVDADGATVIDSVSYPALATDVSYGRKKDGATAWKKLTKATPGTSNGGSSNNVQPRT
;
A
#
# COMPACT_ATOMS: atom_id res chain seq x y z
N MET A 1 51.27 -2.62 69.75
CA MET A 1 51.17 -1.78 68.53
C MET A 1 52.59 -1.54 68.01
N ILE A 2 53.35 -2.53 67.52
CA ILE A 2 53.10 -3.55 66.48
C ILE A 2 52.94 -2.91 65.08
N PRO A 3 53.95 -3.04 64.19
CA PRO A 3 53.97 -2.56 62.80
C PRO A 3 54.03 -3.74 61.79
N SER A 4 54.72 -3.56 60.66
CA SER A 4 55.30 -4.58 59.76
C SER A 4 54.38 -5.13 58.65
N THR A 5 54.80 -5.66 57.49
CA THR A 5 55.89 -5.49 56.47
C THR A 5 55.80 -6.66 55.46
N GLN A 6 56.58 -6.61 54.36
CA GLN A 6 56.92 -7.73 53.44
C GLN A 6 55.87 -8.06 52.36
N ARG A 7 56.19 -8.20 51.06
CA ARG A 7 57.29 -8.83 50.26
C ARG A 7 57.06 -10.31 49.88
N SER A 8 56.69 -10.49 48.60
CA SER A 8 57.44 -11.23 47.57
C SER A 8 57.05 -12.67 47.14
N ARG A 9 57.31 -12.91 45.82
CA ARG A 9 57.66 -14.16 45.09
C ARG A 9 56.56 -15.03 44.41
N PHE A 10 56.60 -14.96 43.07
CA PHE A 10 56.32 -15.99 42.03
C PHE A 10 56.57 -17.46 42.42
N PRO A 11 55.81 -18.44 41.88
CA PRO A 11 56.02 -19.03 40.51
C PRO A 11 54.70 -19.40 39.75
N ARG A 12 54.62 -19.88 38.48
CA ARG A 12 55.45 -19.89 37.24
C ARG A 12 54.64 -20.49 36.05
N LEU A 13 54.83 -19.98 34.81
CA LEU A 13 54.68 -20.67 33.48
C LEU A 13 53.27 -21.20 33.10
N SER A 14 52.82 -21.21 31.82
CA SER A 14 53.54 -21.16 30.53
C SER A 14 52.75 -20.51 29.38
N ASP A 15 53.41 -19.67 28.59
CA ASP A 15 53.17 -19.42 27.15
C ASP A 15 53.53 -20.68 26.32
N PRO A 16 53.20 -20.87 25.00
CA PRO A 16 53.29 -19.84 23.95
C PRO A 16 52.34 -19.92 22.70
N TRP A 17 52.51 -18.93 21.81
CA TRP A 17 52.18 -18.88 20.35
C TRP A 17 50.76 -18.49 19.90
N GLY A 18 50.50 -17.18 19.81
CA GLY A 18 49.54 -16.60 18.86
C GLY A 18 50.23 -16.19 17.55
N PHE A 19 49.63 -16.52 16.39
CA PHE A 19 50.17 -16.18 15.06
C PHE A 19 49.85 -14.74 14.63
N ILE A 20 50.73 -14.20 13.78
CA ILE A 20 50.68 -12.83 13.25
C ILE A 20 49.69 -12.75 12.08
N VAL A 21 48.75 -11.80 12.14
CA VAL A 21 48.11 -11.19 10.95
C VAL A 21 48.12 -9.67 11.12
N THR A 22 48.40 -8.96 10.03
CA THR A 22 48.71 -7.51 9.97
C THR A 22 47.49 -6.59 10.14
N PRO A 23 47.68 -5.36 10.66
CA PRO A 23 46.59 -4.40 10.80
C PRO A 23 46.26 -3.73 9.45
N PHE A 24 45.00 -3.74 9.05
CA PHE A 24 44.47 -2.83 8.04
C PHE A 24 43.78 -1.64 8.73
N ALA A 25 44.01 -0.44 8.19
CA ALA A 25 43.55 0.81 8.79
C ALA A 25 42.02 0.97 8.68
N LEU A 26 41.40 1.30 9.81
CA LEU A 26 39.99 1.61 9.94
C LEU A 26 39.72 3.09 9.64
N THR A 27 39.50 3.45 8.38
CA THR A 27 38.92 4.77 8.00
C THR A 27 38.24 4.71 6.62
N THR A 28 36.96 4.34 6.57
CA THR A 28 36.01 4.89 5.59
C THR A 28 34.61 4.85 6.21
N LEU A 29 34.20 5.94 6.83
CA LEU A 29 32.83 6.11 7.29
C LEU A 29 31.99 6.49 6.06
N LEU A 30 31.36 5.50 5.42
CA LEU A 30 30.43 5.76 4.33
C LEU A 30 29.07 6.13 4.96
N MET A 31 28.81 7.44 5.12
CA MET A 31 27.44 7.91 5.31
C MET A 31 26.69 7.66 4.00
N LEU A 32 25.94 6.56 3.96
CA LEU A 32 24.94 6.31 2.93
C LEU A 32 23.57 6.69 3.50
N SER A 33 23.32 8.00 3.63
CA SER A 33 21.98 8.50 3.88
C SER A 33 21.13 8.20 2.64
N LEU A 34 20.37 7.12 2.69
CA LEU A 34 19.33 6.84 1.71
C LEU A 34 18.25 7.90 1.86
N LEU A 35 18.23 8.86 0.95
CA LEU A 35 17.06 9.66 0.68
C LEU A 35 16.00 8.72 0.09
N THR A 36 15.10 8.23 0.94
CA THR A 36 13.83 7.67 0.49
C THR A 36 12.94 8.84 0.05
N PRO A 37 12.43 8.86 -1.19
CA PRO A 37 11.37 9.80 -1.53
C PRO A 37 10.14 9.44 -0.69
N HIS A 38 9.56 10.42 0.00
CA HIS A 38 8.25 10.27 0.63
C HIS A 38 7.15 10.32 -0.45
N MET A 39 7.02 9.22 -1.19
CA MET A 39 5.74 8.86 -1.79
C MET A 39 4.68 8.87 -0.67
N GLY A 40 3.51 9.46 -0.92
CA GLY A 40 2.36 9.32 -0.02
C GLY A 40 2.17 7.84 0.32
N ALA A 41 2.27 7.52 1.62
CA ALA A 41 2.84 6.26 2.09
C ALA A 41 2.34 5.03 1.31
N ALA A 42 3.15 4.56 0.35
CA ALA A 42 2.86 3.34 -0.38
C ALA A 42 2.71 2.22 0.65
N ASP A 43 1.65 1.42 0.52
CA ASP A 43 1.41 0.28 1.42
C ASP A 43 2.42 -0.84 1.11
N GLU A 44 3.69 -0.62 1.47
CA GLU A 44 4.81 -1.54 1.27
C GLU A 44 4.50 -2.91 1.89
N ALA A 45 3.78 -2.90 3.03
CA ALA A 45 3.35 -4.09 3.74
C ALA A 45 2.42 -4.98 2.91
N ALA A 46 1.74 -4.46 1.88
CA ALA A 46 0.98 -5.28 0.93
C ALA A 46 1.87 -6.32 0.24
N ALA A 47 3.14 -5.99 -0.06
CA ALA A 47 4.08 -6.93 -0.65
C ALA A 47 4.41 -8.13 0.27
N PHE A 48 4.20 -8.00 1.59
CA PHE A 48 4.34 -9.08 2.57
C PHE A 48 3.01 -9.78 2.86
N PHE A 49 1.91 -9.04 3.02
CA PHE A 49 0.63 -9.62 3.43
C PHE A 49 -0.20 -10.25 2.28
N ASP A 50 -0.01 -9.77 1.05
CA ASP A 50 -0.79 -10.22 -0.12
C ASP A 50 -0.10 -11.35 -0.91
N ASP A 51 1.16 -11.68 -0.60
CA ASP A 51 1.82 -12.86 -1.16
C ASP A 51 1.18 -14.14 -0.61
N PRO A 52 0.62 -15.03 -1.45
CA PRO A 52 -0.02 -16.28 -1.01
C PRO A 52 0.98 -17.36 -0.54
N GLY A 53 2.20 -16.98 -0.15
CA GLY A 53 3.28 -17.87 0.29
C GLY A 53 3.23 -18.25 1.77
N VAL A 54 4.29 -18.93 2.22
CA VAL A 54 4.70 -18.91 3.63
C VAL A 54 6.04 -18.22 3.68
N HIS A 55 6.10 -17.10 4.39
CA HIS A 55 7.30 -16.27 4.54
C HIS A 55 8.27 -16.89 5.55
N GLU A 56 9.57 -16.60 5.43
CA GLU A 56 10.54 -17.03 6.44
C GLU A 56 11.02 -15.86 7.29
N ILE A 57 10.73 -15.90 8.60
CA ILE A 57 11.27 -14.95 9.58
C ILE A 57 12.30 -15.67 10.44
N ARG A 58 13.47 -15.04 10.57
CA ARG A 58 14.61 -15.51 11.37
C ARG A 58 14.87 -14.53 12.50
N LEU A 59 14.79 -15.01 13.73
CA LEU A 59 15.20 -14.30 14.94
C LEU A 59 16.50 -14.90 15.48
N THR A 60 17.48 -14.07 15.80
CA THR A 60 18.71 -14.52 16.48
C THR A 60 18.93 -13.74 17.78
N PHE A 61 18.81 -14.44 18.90
CA PHE A 61 19.14 -13.93 20.22
C PHE A 61 20.59 -14.29 20.57
N ALA A 62 21.36 -13.29 21.00
CA ALA A 62 22.73 -13.49 21.46
C ALA A 62 22.81 -14.17 22.85
N ASP A 63 21.72 -14.14 23.62
CA ASP A 63 21.61 -14.77 24.93
C ASP A 63 21.12 -16.23 24.79
N GLU A 64 21.86 -17.20 25.32
CA GLU A 64 21.46 -18.62 25.28
C GLU A 64 20.20 -18.89 26.13
N GLY A 65 19.93 -18.06 27.14
CA GLY A 65 18.75 -18.13 28.02
C GLY A 65 17.56 -17.28 27.56
N TRP A 66 17.57 -16.78 26.32
CA TRP A 66 16.55 -15.87 25.76
C TRP A 66 15.10 -16.29 26.05
N TYR A 67 14.76 -17.57 25.86
CA TYR A 67 13.38 -18.06 26.03
C TYR A 67 12.90 -17.91 27.47
N GLY A 68 13.76 -18.25 28.45
CA GLY A 68 13.44 -18.09 29.87
C GLY A 68 13.22 -16.63 30.24
N LYS A 69 14.05 -15.72 29.72
CA LYS A 69 13.89 -14.27 29.96
C LYS A 69 12.59 -13.72 29.39
N LEU A 70 12.27 -14.06 28.15
CA LEU A 70 10.99 -13.67 27.52
C LEU A 70 9.79 -14.23 28.29
N TYR A 71 9.89 -15.49 28.74
CA TYR A 71 8.83 -16.16 29.47
C TYR A 71 8.61 -15.55 30.86
N ASP A 72 9.70 -15.38 31.62
CA ASP A 72 9.64 -14.87 32.99
C ASP A 72 9.23 -13.39 33.02
N SER A 73 9.64 -12.60 32.02
CA SER A 73 9.12 -11.25 31.76
C SER A 73 7.61 -11.28 31.60
N HIS A 74 7.12 -11.92 30.54
CA HIS A 74 5.71 -11.87 30.19
C HIS A 74 4.78 -12.48 31.26
N ALA A 75 5.28 -13.44 32.05
CA ALA A 75 4.51 -14.10 33.10
C ALA A 75 4.55 -13.40 34.48
N ASN A 76 5.53 -12.52 34.76
CA ASN A 76 5.74 -11.99 36.12
C ASN A 76 6.15 -10.51 36.20
N ASP A 77 6.52 -9.87 35.09
CA ASP A 77 6.92 -8.46 35.04
C ASP A 77 5.77 -7.61 34.52
N SER A 78 5.35 -6.60 35.29
CA SER A 78 4.27 -5.69 34.89
C SER A 78 4.66 -4.77 33.73
N ASP A 79 5.96 -4.53 33.53
CA ASP A 79 6.45 -3.64 32.49
C ASP A 79 6.61 -4.39 31.14
N ASP A 80 6.62 -5.73 31.16
CA ASP A 80 6.88 -6.68 30.05
C ASP A 80 7.76 -6.11 28.92
N PRO A 81 9.03 -5.77 29.21
CA PRO A 81 9.90 -5.06 28.28
C PRO A 81 10.28 -5.89 27.05
N TYR A 82 10.66 -5.19 25.98
CA TYR A 82 11.22 -5.82 24.79
C TYR A 82 12.69 -6.18 24.97
N PHE A 83 13.06 -7.38 24.52
CA PHE A 83 14.43 -7.90 24.55
C PHE A 83 15.08 -7.86 23.17
N PRO A 84 16.39 -7.60 23.06
CA PRO A 84 17.06 -7.45 21.77
C PRO A 84 17.26 -8.81 21.06
N ALA A 85 16.90 -8.86 19.78
CA ALA A 85 17.26 -9.92 18.84
C ALA A 85 17.63 -9.32 17.48
N SER A 86 18.45 -9.99 16.67
CA SER A 86 18.56 -9.62 15.25
C SER A 86 17.45 -10.28 14.44
N PHE A 87 17.00 -9.58 13.40
CA PHE A 87 15.92 -10.02 12.52
C PHE A 87 16.42 -10.19 11.08
N ALA A 88 15.93 -11.21 10.39
CA ALA A 88 15.99 -11.28 8.94
C ALA A 88 14.74 -11.98 8.38
N GLY A 89 14.15 -11.43 7.32
CA GLY A 89 13.01 -12.00 6.61
C GLY A 89 12.80 -11.29 5.27
N GLU A 90 12.38 -12.03 4.24
CA GLU A 90 12.03 -11.49 2.91
C GLU A 90 13.06 -10.51 2.30
N GLY A 91 14.35 -10.77 2.53
CA GLY A 91 15.46 -9.94 2.04
C GLY A 91 15.82 -8.73 2.92
N VAL A 92 14.98 -8.38 3.89
CA VAL A 92 15.26 -7.38 4.93
C VAL A 92 16.07 -8.01 6.06
N ALA A 93 17.05 -7.28 6.60
CA ALA A 93 17.81 -7.69 7.78
C ALA A 93 18.04 -6.48 8.69
N ILE A 94 17.54 -6.55 9.92
CA ILE A 94 17.65 -5.47 10.91
C ILE A 94 18.57 -5.98 12.04
N PRO A 95 19.71 -5.30 12.32
CA PRO A 95 20.72 -5.81 13.25
C PRO A 95 20.22 -6.04 14.67
N GLN A 96 19.26 -5.24 15.12
CA GLN A 96 18.68 -5.31 16.46
C GLN A 96 17.24 -4.79 16.44
N ILE A 97 16.30 -5.62 16.89
CA ILE A 97 14.88 -5.31 17.05
C ILE A 97 14.43 -5.67 18.48
N GLY A 98 13.33 -5.09 18.92
CA GLY A 98 12.63 -5.51 20.14
C GLY A 98 11.81 -6.78 19.89
N VAL A 99 11.90 -7.75 20.79
CA VAL A 99 11.06 -8.95 20.81
C VAL A 99 10.54 -9.21 22.21
N ARG A 100 9.23 -9.47 22.34
CA ARG A 100 8.61 -10.01 23.56
C ARG A 100 7.57 -11.09 23.25
N PHE A 101 7.10 -11.81 24.26
CA PHE A 101 5.87 -12.61 24.13
C PHE A 101 4.62 -11.73 24.29
N LYS A 102 3.44 -12.22 23.90
CA LYS A 102 2.18 -11.45 24.02
C LYS A 102 0.96 -12.29 24.41
N GLY A 103 -0.10 -11.58 24.81
CA GLY A 103 -1.48 -12.07 24.87
C GLY A 103 -1.75 -13.05 26.02
N ASN A 104 -2.84 -12.85 26.76
CA ASN A 104 -3.12 -13.62 27.97
C ASN A 104 -3.42 -15.11 27.68
N SER A 105 -4.61 -15.39 27.13
CA SER A 105 -5.09 -16.75 26.83
C SER A 105 -4.18 -17.52 25.86
N SER A 106 -3.64 -16.85 24.84
CA SER A 106 -2.74 -17.47 23.85
C SER A 106 -1.36 -17.85 24.40
N PHE A 107 -0.88 -17.15 25.43
CA PHE A 107 0.37 -17.48 26.11
C PHE A 107 0.16 -18.60 27.13
N MET A 108 -0.82 -18.45 28.02
CA MET A 108 -1.11 -19.43 29.08
C MET A 108 -1.65 -20.75 28.52
N GLY A 109 -2.56 -20.69 27.55
CA GLY A 109 -3.24 -21.83 26.95
C GLY A 109 -2.36 -22.69 26.03
N ALA A 110 -1.17 -22.23 25.66
CA ALA A 110 -0.18 -23.05 24.96
C ALA A 110 0.47 -24.14 25.85
N GLY A 111 0.18 -24.15 27.16
CA GLY A 111 0.50 -25.24 28.07
C GLY A 111 2.00 -25.57 28.11
N THR A 112 2.35 -26.85 27.94
CA THR A 112 3.73 -27.34 27.95
C THR A 112 4.46 -27.19 26.61
N SER A 113 3.79 -26.72 25.54
CA SER A 113 4.49 -26.37 24.28
C SER A 113 5.41 -25.18 24.52
N VAL A 114 6.49 -25.06 23.74
CA VAL A 114 7.33 -23.83 23.69
C VAL A 114 6.80 -22.79 22.69
N LYS A 115 5.68 -23.08 22.02
CA LYS A 115 5.08 -22.23 20.97
C LYS A 115 4.27 -21.07 21.56
N ARG A 116 4.96 -20.09 22.14
CA ARG A 116 4.39 -18.82 22.59
C ARG A 116 4.29 -17.81 21.44
N PRO A 117 3.25 -16.96 21.38
CA PRO A 117 3.13 -15.95 20.35
C PRO A 117 4.09 -14.79 20.64
N PHE A 118 4.65 -14.20 19.59
CA PHE A 118 5.64 -13.12 19.69
C PHE A 118 5.02 -11.78 19.27
N LYS A 119 5.54 -10.69 19.82
CA LYS A 119 5.44 -9.36 19.23
C LYS A 119 6.84 -8.86 18.88
N LEU A 120 7.00 -8.45 17.62
CA LEU A 120 8.21 -7.87 17.06
C LEU A 120 8.02 -6.36 16.96
N ASP A 121 9.07 -5.61 17.29
CA ASP A 121 9.08 -4.16 17.41
C ASP A 121 10.37 -3.70 16.72
N PHE A 122 10.25 -3.33 15.44
CA PHE A 122 11.38 -3.07 14.56
C PHE A 122 12.09 -1.77 14.93
N ASP A 123 11.33 -0.78 15.41
CA ASP A 123 11.79 0.56 15.77
C ASP A 123 12.31 0.69 17.22
N ALA A 124 12.12 -0.32 18.07
CA ALA A 124 12.53 -0.34 19.49
C ALA A 124 13.99 0.05 19.82
N TYR A 125 14.89 0.05 18.83
CA TYR A 125 16.31 0.43 18.99
C TYR A 125 16.84 1.36 17.88
N ASP A 126 16.00 1.71 16.90
CA ASP A 126 16.34 2.49 15.71
C ASP A 126 15.04 3.07 15.14
N ASP A 127 14.74 4.34 15.44
CA ASP A 127 13.44 4.96 15.17
C ASP A 127 13.04 4.95 13.67
N ASP A 128 14.01 4.78 12.76
CA ASP A 128 13.83 4.69 11.31
C ASP A 128 13.64 3.24 10.79
N ALA A 129 13.89 2.21 11.62
CA ALA A 129 13.86 0.82 11.18
C ALA A 129 12.42 0.31 10.94
N ARG A 130 12.15 -0.17 9.72
CA ARG A 130 10.86 -0.72 9.30
C ARG A 130 11.03 -2.05 8.56
N PHE A 131 9.99 -2.87 8.56
CA PHE A 131 9.89 -4.08 7.75
C PHE A 131 8.72 -3.92 6.79
N PHE A 132 8.97 -3.57 5.52
CA PHE A 132 7.91 -3.21 4.55
C PHE A 132 6.97 -2.14 5.12
N GLY A 133 7.49 -0.95 5.40
CA GLY A 133 6.75 0.16 6.01
C GLY A 133 6.33 -0.01 7.47
N ILE A 134 6.05 -1.22 7.99
CA ILE A 134 5.53 -1.40 9.36
C ILE A 134 6.62 -1.34 10.44
N ALA A 135 6.26 -0.70 11.56
CA ALA A 135 7.06 -0.63 12.78
C ALA A 135 6.95 -1.91 13.62
N LYS A 136 5.79 -2.60 13.63
CA LYS A 136 5.53 -3.71 14.57
C LYS A 136 4.75 -4.85 13.90
N LEU A 137 5.10 -6.09 14.22
CA LEU A 137 4.47 -7.30 13.67
C LEU A 137 4.15 -8.31 14.78
N ASN A 138 2.96 -8.90 14.72
CA ASN A 138 2.53 -9.92 15.68
C ASN A 138 2.63 -11.31 15.06
N LEU A 139 3.19 -12.28 15.78
CA LEU A 139 3.26 -13.68 15.36
C LEU A 139 2.37 -14.53 16.28
N HIS A 140 1.16 -14.84 15.81
CA HIS A 140 0.15 -15.62 16.53
C HIS A 140 0.44 -17.12 16.43
N ASN A 141 0.33 -17.84 17.54
CA ASN A 141 0.74 -19.25 17.66
C ASN A 141 -0.33 -20.27 17.20
N GLY A 142 -1.53 -19.80 16.81
CA GLY A 142 -2.67 -20.64 16.45
C GLY A 142 -3.45 -21.20 17.64
N PHE A 143 -3.38 -20.55 18.81
CA PHE A 143 -4.18 -20.97 19.97
C PHE A 143 -5.68 -20.99 19.65
N ARG A 144 -6.37 -22.05 20.10
CA ARG A 144 -7.80 -22.36 19.83
C ARG A 144 -8.23 -22.54 18.38
N ASP A 145 -7.33 -22.36 17.41
CA ASP A 145 -7.57 -22.64 16.00
C ASP A 145 -6.76 -23.85 15.47
N PRO A 146 -7.34 -25.07 15.48
CA PRO A 146 -6.69 -26.25 14.89
C PRO A 146 -6.46 -26.14 13.38
N SER A 147 -7.15 -25.22 12.69
CA SER A 147 -6.97 -25.02 11.25
C SER A 147 -5.80 -24.10 10.91
N MET A 148 -5.35 -23.24 11.83
CA MET A 148 -4.53 -22.04 11.58
C MET A 148 -5.14 -21.02 10.58
N LEU A 149 -6.35 -21.24 10.05
CA LEU A 149 -6.93 -20.43 8.96
C LEU A 149 -7.99 -19.43 9.42
N ARG A 150 -8.53 -19.50 10.65
CA ARG A 150 -9.71 -18.71 11.06
C ARG A 150 -9.47 -17.21 10.93
N GLU A 151 -8.40 -16.73 11.56
CA GLU A 151 -7.99 -15.33 11.57
C GLU A 151 -7.70 -14.82 10.14
N LYS A 152 -6.93 -15.58 9.35
CA LYS A 152 -6.65 -15.24 7.94
C LYS A 152 -7.93 -15.16 7.10
N LEU A 153 -8.82 -16.15 7.21
CA LEU A 153 -10.09 -16.19 6.45
C LEU A 153 -11.06 -15.09 6.87
N PHE A 154 -11.12 -14.76 8.17
CA PHE A 154 -11.96 -13.67 8.66
C PHE A 154 -11.42 -12.33 8.16
N LEU A 155 -10.13 -12.04 8.36
CA LEU A 155 -9.52 -10.77 8.00
C LEU A 155 -9.49 -10.54 6.47
N ASP A 156 -9.14 -11.56 5.67
CA ASP A 156 -9.21 -11.50 4.20
C ASP A 156 -10.62 -11.23 3.68
N PHE A 157 -11.65 -11.69 4.41
CA PHE A 157 -13.03 -11.45 4.04
C PHE A 157 -13.49 -10.06 4.50
N ALA A 158 -13.17 -9.67 5.73
CA ALA A 158 -13.52 -8.39 6.33
C ALA A 158 -12.89 -7.20 5.59
N GLY A 159 -11.60 -7.29 5.25
CA GLY A 159 -10.83 -6.25 4.56
C GLY A 159 -11.32 -5.88 3.15
N ARG A 160 -12.32 -6.59 2.63
CA ARG A 160 -13.03 -6.27 1.37
C ARG A 160 -14.23 -5.34 1.57
N PHE A 161 -14.60 -5.03 2.80
CA PHE A 161 -15.81 -4.28 3.15
C PHE A 161 -15.59 -3.19 4.20
N VAL A 162 -14.61 -3.36 5.09
CA VAL A 162 -14.26 -2.41 6.17
C VAL A 162 -12.74 -2.41 6.42
N PRO A 163 -12.17 -1.35 7.01
CA PRO A 163 -10.78 -1.33 7.46
C PRO A 163 -10.47 -2.51 8.41
N ALA A 164 -9.54 -3.36 8.02
CA ALA A 164 -9.15 -4.55 8.79
C ALA A 164 -7.63 -4.76 8.76
N PRO A 165 -7.02 -5.27 9.86
CA PRO A 165 -5.64 -5.75 9.85
C PRO A 165 -5.48 -6.89 8.84
N ARG A 166 -4.33 -6.97 8.19
CA ARG A 166 -3.99 -8.12 7.35
C ARG A 166 -3.34 -9.24 8.14
N ALA A 167 -3.40 -10.45 7.57
CA ALA A 167 -2.67 -11.60 8.07
C ALA A 167 -1.97 -12.36 6.94
N THR A 168 -0.87 -13.06 7.25
CA THR A 168 -0.20 -14.03 6.36
C THR A 168 0.43 -15.15 7.18
N PHE A 169 1.15 -16.09 6.56
CA PHE A 169 1.77 -17.23 7.24
C PHE A 169 3.29 -17.11 7.29
N VAL A 170 3.87 -17.38 8.46
CA VAL A 170 5.30 -17.31 8.73
C VAL A 170 5.84 -18.64 9.23
N ARG A 171 6.86 -19.13 8.53
CA ARG A 171 7.82 -20.12 9.00
C ARG A 171 8.82 -19.40 9.92
N LEU A 172 8.64 -19.53 11.23
CA LEU A 172 9.52 -18.90 12.21
C LEU A 172 10.74 -19.78 12.49
N VAL A 173 11.94 -19.20 12.41
CA VAL A 173 13.21 -19.82 12.74
C VAL A 173 13.88 -19.01 13.86
N VAL A 174 14.19 -19.63 14.99
CA VAL A 174 14.87 -18.98 16.13
C VAL A 174 16.22 -19.63 16.38
N ASN A 175 17.30 -18.83 16.44
CA ASN A 175 18.68 -19.29 16.59
C ASN A 175 19.05 -20.43 15.62
N GLY A 176 18.62 -20.30 14.36
CA GLY A 176 18.84 -21.29 13.29
C GLY A 176 17.96 -22.55 13.36
N THR A 177 17.13 -22.70 14.39
CA THR A 177 16.21 -23.84 14.56
C THR A 177 14.80 -23.49 14.09
N TYR A 178 14.17 -24.36 13.31
CA TYR A 178 12.76 -24.16 12.93
C TYR A 178 11.87 -24.25 14.17
N TRP A 179 11.16 -23.17 14.47
CA TRP A 179 10.40 -22.98 15.70
C TRP A 179 8.90 -23.33 15.53
N GLY A 180 8.37 -23.15 14.32
CA GLY A 180 7.01 -23.55 13.96
C GLY A 180 6.36 -22.61 12.95
N LEU A 181 5.13 -22.95 12.55
CA LEU A 181 4.28 -22.12 11.69
C LEU A 181 3.48 -21.13 12.54
N TYR A 182 3.54 -19.85 12.23
CA TYR A 182 2.78 -18.79 12.89
C TYR A 182 1.89 -18.06 11.89
N THR A 183 0.79 -17.48 12.37
CA THR A 183 0.04 -16.47 11.62
C THR A 183 0.65 -15.12 11.93
N ALA A 184 1.19 -14.43 10.93
CA ALA A 184 1.68 -13.07 11.08
C ALA A 184 0.52 -12.11 10.89
N VAL A 185 0.29 -11.20 11.85
CA VAL A 185 -0.83 -10.26 11.86
C VAL A 185 -0.31 -8.83 12.00
N GLU A 186 -0.82 -7.97 11.12
CA GLU A 186 -0.56 -6.53 11.09
C GLU A 186 -0.89 -5.88 12.44
N GLN A 187 0.00 -5.03 12.96
CA GLN A 187 -0.30 -4.26 14.16
C GLN A 187 -1.22 -3.10 13.82
N VAL A 188 -2.32 -2.94 14.57
CA VAL A 188 -3.11 -1.70 14.57
C VAL A 188 -2.34 -0.66 15.39
N ASP A 189 -1.67 0.26 14.71
CA ASP A 189 -0.93 1.42 15.26
C ASP A 189 -0.99 2.60 14.27
N SER A 190 -0.18 3.65 14.50
CA SER A 190 -0.11 4.83 13.63
C SER A 190 0.25 4.50 12.17
N THR A 191 0.97 3.41 11.91
CA THR A 191 1.28 2.95 10.54
C THR A 191 0.04 2.41 9.85
N PHE A 192 -0.76 1.62 10.58
CA PHE A 192 -2.01 1.04 10.06
C PHE A 192 -3.05 2.12 9.77
N VAL A 193 -3.26 3.09 10.67
CA VAL A 193 -4.27 4.12 10.42
C VAL A 193 -3.88 4.97 9.22
N ARG A 194 -2.59 5.30 9.05
CA ARG A 194 -2.11 6.05 7.88
C ARG A 194 -2.20 5.27 6.58
N SER A 195 -2.00 3.94 6.59
CA SER A 195 -2.16 3.09 5.40
C SER A 195 -3.62 2.75 5.05
N ARG A 196 -4.59 3.08 5.91
CA ARG A 196 -6.03 2.81 5.70
C ARG A 196 -6.89 4.05 5.54
N PHE A 197 -6.51 5.17 6.14
CA PHE A 197 -7.31 6.40 6.18
C PHE A 197 -6.60 7.60 5.52
N GLY A 198 -5.27 7.55 5.31
CA GLY A 198 -4.50 8.58 4.61
C GLY A 198 -3.17 8.91 5.32
N SER A 199 -2.14 9.32 4.59
CA SER A 199 -0.79 9.54 5.15
C SER A 199 -0.72 10.57 6.29
N ASP A 200 -1.67 11.50 6.29
CA ASP A 200 -1.70 12.67 7.18
C ASP A 200 -2.56 12.43 8.43
N GLU A 201 -3.14 11.24 8.57
CA GLU A 201 -3.95 10.84 9.72
C GLU A 201 -3.11 10.63 10.98
N ASP A 202 -3.49 11.31 12.07
CA ASP A 202 -2.80 11.28 13.37
C ASP A 202 -3.78 11.20 14.56
N GLY A 203 -5.00 10.73 14.30
CA GLY A 203 -6.12 10.78 15.24
C GLY A 203 -6.04 9.79 16.39
N ASN A 204 -7.06 9.81 17.27
CA ASN A 204 -7.05 9.02 18.50
C ASN A 204 -7.51 7.56 18.27
N LEU A 205 -6.58 6.62 18.43
CA LEU A 205 -6.80 5.17 18.37
C LEU A 205 -7.00 4.60 19.78
N PHE A 206 -8.19 4.05 20.08
CA PHE A 206 -8.48 3.41 21.35
C PHE A 206 -8.63 1.90 21.17
N LYS A 207 -7.89 1.08 21.93
CA LYS A 207 -8.16 -0.37 22.04
C LYS A 207 -9.27 -0.59 23.08
N GLY A 208 -10.32 -1.32 22.71
CA GLY A 208 -11.25 -1.93 23.67
C GLY A 208 -10.52 -3.00 24.47
N GLN A 209 -10.36 -2.75 25.77
CA GLN A 209 -9.53 -3.51 26.69
C GLN A 209 -10.38 -4.31 27.68
N ALA A 210 -9.87 -5.51 28.01
CA ALA A 210 -10.37 -6.33 29.10
C ALA A 210 -9.83 -5.86 30.45
N SER A 211 -10.63 -5.91 31.51
CA SER A 211 -10.21 -5.32 32.79
C SER A 211 -9.08 -6.11 33.49
N ASP A 212 -8.84 -7.36 33.08
CA ASP A 212 -7.70 -8.17 33.50
C ASP A 212 -6.38 -7.69 32.86
N GLU A 213 -6.38 -7.23 31.61
CA GLU A 213 -5.23 -6.57 30.96
C GLU A 213 -4.87 -5.23 31.63
N GLY A 214 -5.79 -4.63 32.39
CA GLY A 214 -5.64 -3.32 33.04
C GLY A 214 -5.26 -3.35 34.52
N GLY A 215 -4.99 -4.53 35.10
CA GLY A 215 -4.76 -4.69 36.54
C GLY A 215 -6.03 -4.50 37.39
N GLY A 216 -7.21 -4.62 36.78
CA GLY A 216 -8.52 -4.59 37.42
C GLY A 216 -8.91 -5.92 38.08
N ASP A 217 -10.21 -6.17 38.21
CA ASP A 217 -10.72 -7.46 38.70
C ASP A 217 -10.56 -8.52 37.60
N PRO A 218 -9.72 -9.56 37.77
CA PRO A 218 -9.49 -10.57 36.74
C PRO A 218 -10.70 -11.49 36.49
N THR A 219 -11.86 -11.22 37.11
CA THR A 219 -13.15 -11.86 36.82
C THR A 219 -14.10 -10.97 36.00
N ALA A 220 -13.78 -9.69 35.80
CA ALA A 220 -14.57 -8.78 34.99
C ALA A 220 -14.07 -8.75 33.54
N ASP A 221 -14.45 -9.79 32.78
CA ASP A 221 -14.22 -9.91 31.34
C ASP A 221 -15.22 -9.06 30.52
N PHE A 222 -15.57 -7.87 31.04
CA PHE A 222 -16.49 -6.89 30.43
C PHE A 222 -16.12 -5.47 30.85
N GLY A 223 -16.35 -4.48 29.98
CA GLY A 223 -16.34 -3.06 30.37
C GLY A 223 -16.14 -2.06 29.23
N SER A 224 -15.54 -2.46 28.10
CA SER A 224 -15.52 -1.64 26.88
C SER A 224 -16.77 -1.84 26.01
N ASP A 225 -17.95 -1.95 26.65
CA ASP A 225 -19.24 -2.20 26.00
C ASP A 225 -19.94 -0.95 25.43
N LEU A 226 -19.31 0.23 25.58
CA LEU A 226 -19.84 1.56 25.24
C LEU A 226 -21.01 2.01 26.14
N THR A 227 -21.06 1.57 27.41
CA THR A 227 -21.91 2.15 28.47
C THR A 227 -21.38 3.51 28.92
N TYR A 228 -22.27 4.48 29.13
CA TYR A 228 -21.92 5.80 29.66
C TYR A 228 -21.66 5.76 31.18
N LEU A 229 -20.45 6.17 31.58
CA LEU A 229 -19.97 6.18 32.97
C LEU A 229 -20.00 7.58 33.61
N GLY A 230 -20.24 8.62 32.80
CA GLY A 230 -20.21 10.03 33.21
C GLY A 230 -19.27 10.85 32.33
N ALA A 231 -19.01 12.10 32.72
CA ALA A 231 -18.11 12.98 31.97
C ALA A 231 -16.62 12.89 32.40
N ASP A 232 -16.29 12.01 33.36
CA ASP A 232 -14.93 11.87 33.89
C ASP A 232 -14.12 10.87 33.06
N PRO A 233 -13.05 11.29 32.35
CA PRO A 233 -12.24 10.39 31.53
C PRO A 233 -11.54 9.29 32.33
N THR A 234 -11.28 9.47 33.64
CA THR A 234 -10.62 8.43 34.46
C THR A 234 -11.44 7.15 34.57
N GLU A 235 -12.76 7.20 34.42
CA GLU A 235 -13.61 6.01 34.41
C GLU A 235 -13.47 5.19 33.11
N TYR A 236 -13.15 5.83 31.99
CA TYR A 236 -13.02 5.19 30.68
C TYR A 236 -11.65 4.52 30.46
N LYS A 237 -10.59 5.08 31.03
CA LYS A 237 -9.21 4.56 30.90
C LYS A 237 -9.01 3.13 31.44
N LYS A 238 -9.97 2.62 32.23
CA LYS A 238 -10.00 1.25 32.77
C LYS A 238 -10.37 0.21 31.69
N TYR A 239 -10.97 0.67 30.60
CA TYR A 239 -11.61 -0.16 29.57
C TYR A 239 -11.20 0.23 28.15
N TYR A 240 -10.71 1.45 27.93
CA TYR A 240 -10.26 1.94 26.64
C TYR A 240 -8.82 2.42 26.76
N GLN A 241 -7.89 1.75 26.10
CA GLN A 241 -6.49 2.14 26.10
C GLN A 241 -6.19 2.96 24.84
N LEU A 242 -5.86 4.24 25.01
CA LEU A 242 -5.33 5.10 23.96
C LEU A 242 -3.97 4.55 23.44
N LYS A 243 -3.75 4.59 22.12
CA LYS A 243 -2.62 3.96 21.39
C LYS A 243 -1.88 4.88 20.41
N THR A 244 -2.44 6.05 20.17
CA THR A 244 -1.84 7.20 19.47
C THR A 244 -2.11 8.40 20.35
N ASN A 245 -1.33 9.49 20.24
CA ASN A 245 -1.54 10.69 21.05
C ASN A 245 -1.54 10.47 22.58
N GLU A 246 -0.85 9.43 23.08
CA GLU A 246 -0.82 9.06 24.50
C GLU A 246 -0.37 10.22 25.44
N ALA A 247 0.43 11.16 24.92
CA ALA A 247 0.85 12.36 25.64
C ALA A 247 -0.19 13.50 25.68
N ILE A 248 -1.16 13.50 24.75
CA ILE A 248 -2.31 14.42 24.73
C ILE A 248 -3.41 13.90 25.65
N ASP A 249 -3.59 12.56 25.71
CA ASP A 249 -4.43 11.87 26.70
C ASP A 249 -5.91 12.29 26.66
N ASP A 250 -6.40 12.65 25.45
CA ASP A 250 -7.78 13.12 25.24
C ASP A 250 -8.77 11.97 24.96
N TYR A 251 -9.82 11.90 25.78
CA TYR A 251 -10.92 10.95 25.67
C TYR A 251 -12.25 11.65 25.33
N SER A 252 -12.25 12.97 25.13
CA SER A 252 -13.46 13.81 25.06
C SER A 252 -14.45 13.37 23.97
N GLN A 253 -13.96 13.07 22.78
CA GLN A 253 -14.78 12.62 21.65
C GLN A 253 -15.28 11.19 21.82
N LEU A 254 -14.51 10.29 22.44
CA LEU A 254 -14.98 8.93 22.80
C LEU A 254 -16.12 9.00 23.83
N ILE A 255 -15.95 9.82 24.88
CA ILE A 255 -16.98 10.04 25.90
C ILE A 255 -18.25 10.62 25.27
N LYS A 256 -18.12 11.54 24.32
CA LYS A 256 -19.23 12.14 23.58
C LYS A 256 -19.95 11.15 22.66
N LEU A 257 -19.23 10.27 21.97
CA LEU A 257 -19.84 9.15 21.21
C LEU A 257 -20.66 8.27 22.16
N ILE A 258 -20.06 7.87 23.29
CA ILE A 258 -20.72 7.02 24.29
C ILE A 258 -21.94 7.72 24.92
N ASP A 259 -21.86 9.01 25.24
CA ASP A 259 -23.00 9.82 25.71
C ASP A 259 -24.13 9.84 24.67
N VAL A 260 -23.82 10.05 23.40
CA VAL A 260 -24.79 10.00 22.29
C VAL A 260 -25.47 8.64 22.21
N LEU A 261 -24.73 7.53 22.32
CA LEU A 261 -25.26 6.16 22.31
C LEU A 261 -26.16 5.84 23.51
N ASN A 262 -25.94 6.44 24.68
CA ASN A 262 -26.69 6.11 25.89
C ASN A 262 -27.86 7.07 26.15
N ASN A 263 -27.71 8.35 25.80
CA ASN A 263 -28.58 9.43 26.29
C ASN A 263 -29.31 10.24 25.19
N SER A 264 -29.01 10.03 23.90
CA SER A 264 -29.76 10.71 22.83
C SER A 264 -31.21 10.20 22.70
N ALA A 265 -32.16 11.12 22.53
CA ALA A 265 -33.54 10.75 22.20
C ALA A 265 -33.62 10.20 20.76
N PRO A 266 -34.46 9.18 20.47
CA PRO A 266 -34.50 8.53 19.15
C PRO A 266 -34.69 9.46 17.94
N PRO A 267 -35.52 10.53 17.97
CA PRO A 267 -35.67 11.44 16.82
C PRO A 267 -34.43 12.27 16.50
N SER A 268 -33.53 12.46 17.47
CA SER A 268 -32.27 13.19 17.32
C SER A 268 -31.06 12.27 17.14
N PHE A 269 -31.21 10.97 17.41
CA PHE A 269 -30.09 10.03 17.47
C PHE A 269 -29.25 9.96 16.18
N PRO A 270 -29.81 9.82 14.96
CA PRO A 270 -29.02 9.80 13.73
C PRO A 270 -28.14 11.05 13.56
N LYS A 271 -28.77 12.23 13.65
CA LYS A 271 -28.10 13.53 13.54
C LYS A 271 -26.98 13.74 14.58
N ASN A 272 -27.10 13.14 15.76
CA ASN A 272 -26.08 13.22 16.80
C ASN A 272 -24.96 12.19 16.61
N LEU A 273 -25.26 11.06 15.97
CA LEU A 273 -24.34 9.92 15.79
C LEU A 273 -23.48 10.06 14.53
N GLU A 274 -24.09 10.41 13.39
CA GLU A 274 -23.42 10.47 12.07
C GLU A 274 -22.14 11.34 12.08
N PRO A 275 -22.05 12.49 12.79
CA PRO A 275 -20.81 13.28 12.86
C PRO A 275 -19.74 12.71 13.82
N LEU A 276 -19.98 11.56 14.44
CA LEU A 276 -19.11 10.94 15.43
C LEU A 276 -18.75 9.49 15.09
N LEU A 277 -19.41 8.85 14.13
CA LEU A 277 -19.24 7.42 13.84
C LEU A 277 -19.49 7.19 12.35
N ASP A 278 -18.58 6.45 11.69
CA ASP A 278 -18.93 5.87 10.40
C ASP A 278 -19.95 4.74 10.65
N VAL A 279 -21.22 5.12 10.55
CA VAL A 279 -22.35 4.21 10.77
C VAL A 279 -22.32 3.06 9.76
N ARG A 280 -21.89 3.30 8.51
CA ARG A 280 -21.83 2.28 7.46
C ARG A 280 -20.79 1.23 7.80
N GLU A 281 -19.53 1.64 8.00
CA GLU A 281 -18.45 0.72 8.37
C GLU A 281 -18.83 -0.07 9.62
N THR A 282 -19.35 0.61 10.64
CA THR A 282 -19.80 -0.01 11.89
C THR A 282 -20.88 -1.07 11.64
N LEU A 283 -21.87 -0.81 10.78
CA LEU A 283 -22.93 -1.77 10.46
C LEU A 283 -22.36 -3.01 9.75
N TYR A 284 -21.38 -2.86 8.85
CA TYR A 284 -20.68 -4.01 8.25
C TYR A 284 -19.80 -4.74 9.27
N SER A 285 -19.13 -4.04 10.19
CA SER A 285 -18.34 -4.68 11.25
C SER A 285 -19.20 -5.53 12.19
N LEU A 286 -20.34 -4.99 12.63
CA LEU A 286 -21.32 -5.72 13.43
C LEU A 286 -21.90 -6.93 12.68
N ALA A 287 -22.17 -6.76 11.36
CA ALA A 287 -22.69 -7.83 10.50
C ALA A 287 -21.65 -8.94 10.27
N LEU A 288 -20.38 -8.60 10.06
CA LEU A 288 -19.26 -9.54 9.98
C LEU A 288 -19.10 -10.34 11.29
N ASN A 289 -19.13 -9.66 12.44
CA ASN A 289 -19.09 -10.34 13.75
C ASN A 289 -20.26 -11.31 13.94
N ASN A 290 -21.49 -10.94 13.57
CA ASN A 290 -22.64 -11.83 13.66
C ASN A 290 -22.60 -12.99 12.63
N LEU A 291 -22.11 -12.73 11.41
CA LEU A 291 -22.07 -13.70 10.32
C LEU A 291 -21.01 -14.79 10.55
N PHE A 292 -19.87 -14.44 11.15
CA PHE A 292 -18.83 -15.39 11.56
C PHE A 292 -18.97 -15.85 13.02
N VAL A 293 -19.96 -15.35 13.78
CA VAL A 293 -20.09 -15.56 15.24
C VAL A 293 -18.74 -15.32 15.92
N ASN A 294 -18.14 -14.16 15.62
CA ASN A 294 -16.93 -13.66 16.25
C ASN A 294 -17.33 -12.92 17.54
N LEU A 295 -17.57 -13.70 18.59
CA LEU A 295 -18.05 -13.19 19.87
C LEU A 295 -16.95 -12.80 20.83
N ASP A 296 -15.68 -13.13 20.55
CA ASP A 296 -14.57 -12.47 21.25
C ASP A 296 -14.26 -11.12 20.58
N SER A 297 -15.28 -10.26 20.56
CA SER A 297 -15.30 -8.96 19.91
C SER A 297 -16.43 -8.10 20.51
N TYR A 298 -16.67 -6.89 19.99
CA TYR A 298 -17.70 -5.97 20.50
C TYR A 298 -19.07 -6.64 20.74
N ASN A 299 -19.53 -7.46 19.79
CA ASN A 299 -20.84 -8.10 19.84
C ASN A 299 -21.01 -9.06 21.04
N GLY A 300 -19.94 -9.71 21.51
CA GLY A 300 -19.99 -10.82 22.47
C GLY A 300 -19.35 -10.50 23.83
N SER A 301 -18.02 -10.57 23.97
CA SER A 301 -17.28 -10.19 25.20
C SER A 301 -17.18 -8.67 25.40
N ALA A 302 -17.42 -7.88 24.36
CA ALA A 302 -17.14 -6.45 24.30
C ALA A 302 -15.64 -6.07 24.34
N HIS A 303 -14.74 -7.01 24.02
CA HIS A 303 -13.28 -6.80 23.95
C HIS A 303 -12.76 -6.96 22.51
N ASN A 304 -11.44 -6.96 22.31
CA ASN A 304 -10.78 -7.30 21.04
C ASN A 304 -11.30 -6.52 19.80
N TYR A 305 -11.35 -5.20 19.95
CA TYR A 305 -11.56 -4.25 18.86
C TYR A 305 -10.80 -2.95 19.11
N TYR A 306 -10.68 -2.10 18.09
CA TYR A 306 -10.27 -0.71 18.24
C TYR A 306 -11.35 0.23 17.71
N LEU A 307 -11.40 1.43 18.26
CA LEU A 307 -12.08 2.59 17.69
C LEU A 307 -11.03 3.62 17.30
N TYR A 308 -10.98 3.96 16.02
CA TYR A 308 -10.10 5.02 15.52
C TYR A 308 -10.92 6.28 15.23
N GLN A 309 -10.67 7.35 15.98
CA GLN A 309 -11.17 8.68 15.65
C GLN A 309 -10.33 9.23 14.50
N ARG A 310 -10.91 9.35 13.30
CA ARG A 310 -10.24 9.97 12.15
C ARG A 310 -10.15 11.47 12.32
N ASP A 311 -9.06 12.08 11.85
CA ASP A 311 -8.87 13.54 11.94
C ASP A 311 -9.46 14.28 10.74
N ASP A 312 -9.55 13.64 9.56
CA ASP A 312 -10.17 14.19 8.35
C ASP A 312 -11.67 14.51 8.51
N THR A 313 -12.37 13.67 9.27
CA THR A 313 -13.84 13.64 9.39
C THR A 313 -14.33 13.80 10.84
N GLY A 314 -13.48 13.53 11.83
CA GLY A 314 -13.85 13.49 13.25
C GLY A 314 -14.69 12.27 13.67
N ALA A 315 -14.93 11.34 12.74
CA ALA A 315 -15.76 10.15 12.94
C ALA A 315 -14.94 8.95 13.43
N PHE A 316 -15.57 8.09 14.24
CA PHE A 316 -14.98 6.83 14.67
C PHE A 316 -15.20 5.70 13.64
N SER A 317 -14.13 4.97 13.30
CA SER A 317 -14.16 3.70 12.55
C SER A 317 -13.88 2.52 13.49
N HIS A 318 -14.59 1.40 13.31
CA HIS A 318 -14.41 0.17 14.08
C HIS A 318 -13.43 -0.79 13.39
N ILE A 319 -12.35 -1.19 14.07
CA ILE A 319 -11.30 -2.06 13.54
C ILE A 319 -11.23 -3.35 14.35
N PHE A 320 -11.14 -4.49 13.68
CA PHE A 320 -11.06 -5.81 14.34
C PHE A 320 -9.71 -6.11 14.99
N TRP A 321 -9.72 -6.99 15.99
CA TRP A 321 -8.52 -7.56 16.61
C TRP A 321 -8.76 -9.02 17.04
N ASP A 322 -7.68 -9.81 17.20
CA ASP A 322 -7.65 -11.19 17.74
C ASP A 322 -8.78 -12.11 17.24
N THR A 323 -8.85 -12.33 15.91
CA THR A 323 -10.00 -13.00 15.26
C THR A 323 -9.84 -14.50 15.09
N ASN A 324 -8.88 -15.12 15.80
CA ASN A 324 -8.66 -16.56 15.82
C ASN A 324 -9.83 -17.36 16.41
N GLU A 325 -10.64 -16.74 17.27
CA GLU A 325 -11.86 -17.35 17.85
C GLU A 325 -13.17 -17.03 17.09
N ALA A 326 -13.06 -16.55 15.86
CA ALA A 326 -14.17 -16.53 14.91
C ALA A 326 -14.66 -17.94 14.51
N PHE A 327 -15.71 -18.02 13.70
CA PHE A 327 -16.42 -19.26 13.32
C PHE A 327 -17.08 -19.95 14.53
N GLY A 328 -17.65 -19.14 15.44
CA GLY A 328 -18.32 -19.62 16.66
C GLY A 328 -17.42 -20.36 17.65
N ARG A 329 -16.13 -19.99 17.72
CA ARG A 329 -15.14 -20.66 18.58
C ARG A 329 -15.16 -20.11 20.01
N PHE A 330 -15.39 -18.82 20.20
CA PHE A 330 -15.68 -18.21 21.50
C PHE A 330 -17.20 -18.06 21.69
N LEU A 331 -17.71 -18.46 22.87
CA LEU A 331 -19.15 -18.58 23.15
C LEU A 331 -19.55 -18.08 24.56
N MET A 332 -18.76 -17.18 25.17
CA MET A 332 -19.16 -16.59 26.45
C MET A 332 -20.43 -15.73 26.27
N GLY A 333 -21.36 -15.80 27.23
CA GLY A 333 -22.65 -15.08 27.17
C GLY A 333 -23.68 -15.69 26.22
N VAL A 334 -23.39 -16.85 25.60
CA VAL A 334 -24.33 -17.61 24.76
C VAL A 334 -25.02 -18.68 25.60
N ASP A 335 -26.35 -18.70 25.59
CA ASP A 335 -27.14 -19.73 26.29
C ASP A 335 -26.85 -21.12 25.69
N ALA A 336 -26.67 -22.13 26.53
CA ALA A 336 -26.13 -23.45 26.13
C ALA A 336 -26.95 -24.22 25.08
N ASP A 337 -28.24 -23.90 24.93
CA ASP A 337 -29.14 -24.51 23.93
C ASP A 337 -29.18 -23.74 22.59
N THR A 338 -28.38 -22.67 22.43
CA THR A 338 -28.33 -21.86 21.20
C THR A 338 -27.56 -22.59 20.08
N ASP A 339 -28.21 -22.86 18.94
CA ASP A 339 -27.47 -23.21 17.73
C ASP A 339 -26.82 -21.97 17.14
N ILE A 340 -25.50 -21.92 17.22
CA ILE A 340 -24.65 -20.82 16.72
C ILE A 340 -24.76 -20.63 15.20
N HIS A 341 -25.17 -21.64 14.42
CA HIS A 341 -25.46 -21.45 13.00
C HIS A 341 -26.77 -20.68 12.79
N GLU A 342 -27.70 -20.79 13.73
CA GLU A 342 -29.02 -20.15 13.74
C GLU A 342 -29.10 -18.94 14.68
N MET A 343 -27.96 -18.41 15.15
CA MET A 343 -27.88 -17.20 15.97
C MET A 343 -28.58 -16.02 15.26
N ASP A 344 -29.58 -15.42 15.92
CA ASP A 344 -30.41 -14.38 15.29
C ASP A 344 -29.55 -13.16 14.86
N PRO A 345 -29.89 -12.50 13.74
CA PRO A 345 -29.20 -11.28 13.31
C PRO A 345 -29.10 -10.20 14.39
N PHE A 346 -30.09 -10.14 15.29
CA PHE A 346 -30.18 -9.18 16.40
C PHE A 346 -29.85 -9.80 17.76
N TRP A 347 -29.04 -10.86 17.79
CA TRP A 347 -28.59 -11.48 19.04
C TRP A 347 -27.82 -10.49 19.93
N LEU A 348 -28.17 -10.46 21.21
CA LEU A 348 -27.45 -9.79 22.29
C LEU A 348 -26.97 -10.83 23.29
N PRO A 349 -25.82 -10.61 23.97
CA PRO A 349 -25.42 -11.43 25.10
C PRO A 349 -26.49 -11.45 26.19
N SER A 350 -26.67 -12.60 26.84
CA SER A 350 -27.61 -12.73 27.96
C SER A 350 -27.00 -12.15 29.24
N GLN A 351 -27.44 -12.61 30.42
CA GLN A 351 -26.85 -12.12 31.68
C GLN A 351 -25.44 -12.68 31.88
N ASP A 352 -24.57 -11.92 32.53
CA ASP A 352 -23.27 -12.42 32.98
C ASP A 352 -23.41 -13.53 34.05
N ALA A 353 -22.29 -14.14 34.44
CA ALA A 353 -22.26 -15.18 35.46
C ALA A 353 -22.73 -14.70 36.87
N ALA A 354 -22.89 -13.38 37.07
CA ALA A 354 -23.41 -12.76 38.27
C ALA A 354 -24.89 -12.32 38.16
N GLY A 355 -25.55 -12.56 37.01
CA GLY A 355 -26.94 -12.20 36.75
C GLY A 355 -27.17 -10.74 36.34
N GLN A 356 -26.12 -9.99 35.98
CA GLN A 356 -26.27 -8.63 35.43
C GLN A 356 -26.57 -8.68 33.94
N ALA A 357 -27.49 -7.83 33.46
CA ALA A 357 -27.76 -7.70 32.05
C ALA A 357 -26.57 -7.05 31.33
N GLN A 358 -25.97 -7.76 30.38
CA GLN A 358 -24.94 -7.18 29.51
C GLN A 358 -25.59 -6.22 28.51
N LYS A 359 -25.08 -5.00 28.44
CA LYS A 359 -25.59 -3.96 27.53
C LYS A 359 -24.74 -3.89 26.27
N ARG A 360 -25.33 -3.61 25.11
CA ARG A 360 -24.59 -3.20 23.92
C ARG A 360 -25.22 -1.94 23.34
N PRO A 361 -25.03 -0.76 23.96
CA PRO A 361 -25.75 0.47 23.59
C PRO A 361 -25.64 0.83 22.10
N LEU A 362 -24.51 0.54 21.45
CA LEU A 362 -24.35 0.70 20.01
C LEU A 362 -25.34 -0.15 19.22
N MET A 363 -25.36 -1.46 19.46
CA MET A 363 -26.28 -2.39 18.78
C MET A 363 -27.74 -2.12 19.14
N GLU A 364 -28.03 -1.88 20.42
CA GLU A 364 -29.36 -1.56 20.94
C GLU A 364 -29.97 -0.34 20.25
N GLN A 365 -29.22 0.78 20.13
CA GLN A 365 -29.72 1.98 19.46
C GLN A 365 -29.82 1.84 17.94
N LEU A 366 -28.81 1.22 17.30
CA LEU A 366 -28.83 0.99 15.85
C LEU A 366 -30.03 0.14 15.45
N TRP A 367 -30.40 -0.87 16.24
CA TRP A 367 -31.58 -1.71 15.97
C TRP A 367 -32.91 -1.11 16.45
N ALA A 368 -32.89 -0.14 17.36
CA ALA A 368 -34.06 0.67 17.71
C ALA A 368 -34.43 1.66 16.58
N ASN A 369 -33.46 2.07 15.76
CA ASN A 369 -33.70 2.87 14.56
C ASN A 369 -34.08 1.99 13.36
N SER A 370 -35.23 2.24 12.74
CA SER A 370 -35.71 1.41 11.63
C SER A 370 -34.91 1.52 10.32
N SER A 371 -34.18 2.64 10.09
CA SER A 371 -33.28 2.76 8.94
C SER A 371 -32.04 1.91 9.17
N TYR A 372 -31.28 2.21 10.22
CA TYR A 372 -30.05 1.48 10.54
C TYR A 372 -30.28 -0.02 10.73
N LYS A 373 -31.44 -0.43 11.28
CA LYS A 373 -31.85 -1.83 11.33
C LYS A 373 -32.03 -2.47 9.94
N ASN A 374 -32.60 -1.76 8.98
CA ASN A 374 -32.71 -2.21 7.60
C ASN A 374 -31.34 -2.23 6.92
N ASP A 375 -30.54 -1.19 7.10
CA ASP A 375 -29.23 -1.01 6.49
C ASP A 375 -28.25 -2.11 6.97
N TYR A 376 -28.33 -2.49 8.25
CA TYR A 376 -27.67 -3.67 8.84
C TYR A 376 -28.06 -4.99 8.13
N LEU A 377 -29.35 -5.21 7.89
CA LEU A 377 -29.85 -6.41 7.24
C LEU A 377 -29.45 -6.45 5.75
N CYS A 378 -29.40 -5.29 5.07
CA CYS A 378 -28.88 -5.22 3.71
C CYS A 378 -27.36 -5.45 3.69
N ALA A 379 -26.58 -4.90 4.62
CA ALA A 379 -25.15 -5.21 4.77
C ALA A 379 -24.91 -6.72 4.95
N MET A 380 -25.73 -7.42 5.74
CA MET A 380 -25.67 -8.88 5.83
C MET A 380 -25.97 -9.59 4.50
N LYS A 381 -26.92 -9.09 3.69
CA LYS A 381 -27.18 -9.62 2.33
C LYS A 381 -26.00 -9.36 1.39
N ASP A 382 -25.33 -8.23 1.51
CA ASP A 382 -24.13 -7.88 0.75
C ASP A 382 -22.97 -8.82 1.09
N LEU A 383 -22.75 -9.13 2.36
CA LEU A 383 -21.73 -10.09 2.80
C LEU A 383 -22.03 -11.51 2.27
N LEU A 384 -23.29 -11.96 2.30
CA LEU A 384 -23.69 -13.24 1.68
C LEU A 384 -23.40 -13.26 0.18
N SER A 385 -23.83 -12.23 -0.56
CA SER A 385 -23.61 -12.12 -2.01
C SER A 385 -22.13 -11.89 -2.37
N GLY A 386 -21.38 -11.26 -1.47
CA GLY A 386 -19.95 -10.98 -1.57
C GLY A 386 -19.05 -12.20 -1.34
N GLY A 387 -19.62 -13.39 -1.12
CA GLY A 387 -18.91 -14.67 -1.10
C GLY A 387 -18.86 -15.37 0.25
N PHE A 388 -19.69 -15.00 1.23
CA PHE A 388 -19.91 -15.84 2.41
C PHE A 388 -20.81 -17.03 2.03
N ASP A 389 -20.23 -17.94 1.25
CA ASP A 389 -20.90 -19.11 0.71
C ASP A 389 -19.97 -20.34 0.72
N LYS A 390 -20.57 -21.54 0.73
CA LYS A 390 -19.84 -22.81 0.78
C LYS A 390 -18.80 -22.94 -0.34
N ALA A 391 -19.13 -22.58 -1.58
CA ALA A 391 -18.25 -22.79 -2.72
C ALA A 391 -17.05 -21.84 -2.67
N THR A 392 -17.25 -20.59 -2.26
CA THR A 392 -16.16 -19.62 -2.07
C THR A 392 -15.27 -20.00 -0.89
N MET A 393 -15.85 -20.27 0.28
CA MET A 393 -15.11 -20.72 1.45
C MET A 393 -14.33 -22.02 1.17
N SER A 394 -14.92 -23.01 0.50
CA SER A 394 -14.22 -24.25 0.11
C SER A 394 -12.99 -24.00 -0.77
N ARG A 395 -13.04 -23.02 -1.69
CA ARG A 395 -11.89 -22.65 -2.54
C ARG A 395 -10.79 -22.01 -1.70
N GLN A 396 -11.14 -21.05 -0.83
CA GLN A 396 -10.18 -20.35 0.04
C GLN A 396 -9.52 -21.30 1.03
N VAL A 397 -10.31 -22.08 1.78
CA VAL A 397 -9.83 -23.12 2.71
C VAL A 397 -8.88 -24.09 2.00
N THR A 398 -9.25 -24.58 0.81
CA THR A 398 -8.40 -25.50 0.03
C THR A 398 -7.08 -24.85 -0.39
N ALA A 399 -7.11 -23.58 -0.81
CA ALA A 399 -5.93 -22.83 -1.24
C ALA A 399 -4.97 -22.56 -0.08
N LEU A 400 -5.45 -21.98 1.02
CA LEU A 400 -4.62 -21.68 2.19
C LEU A 400 -4.09 -22.96 2.86
N ALA A 401 -4.92 -23.99 3.03
CA ALA A 401 -4.47 -25.29 3.54
C ALA A 401 -3.36 -25.90 2.66
N LYS A 402 -3.44 -25.77 1.33
CA LYS A 402 -2.38 -26.24 0.42
C LYS A 402 -1.05 -25.50 0.66
N VAL A 403 -1.09 -24.21 0.98
CA VAL A 403 0.11 -23.40 1.29
C VAL A 403 0.77 -23.88 2.58
N ILE A 404 0.00 -24.00 3.68
CA ILE A 404 0.59 -24.25 5.01
C ILE A 404 0.86 -25.72 5.37
N ARG A 405 0.26 -26.69 4.67
CA ARG A 405 0.32 -28.13 5.01
C ARG A 405 1.72 -28.67 5.24
N ALA A 406 2.70 -28.27 4.42
CA ALA A 406 4.07 -28.75 4.54
C ALA A 406 4.75 -28.25 5.84
N GLU A 407 4.63 -26.95 6.10
CA GLU A 407 5.22 -26.29 7.26
C GLU A 407 4.56 -26.71 8.57
N LEU A 408 3.22 -26.82 8.60
CA LEU A 408 2.48 -27.31 9.77
C LEU A 408 2.79 -28.78 10.08
N LYS A 409 2.95 -29.63 9.05
CA LYS A 409 3.36 -31.02 9.26
C LYS A 409 4.77 -31.12 9.85
N ALA A 410 5.67 -30.26 9.39
CA ALA A 410 7.05 -30.17 9.90
C ALA A 410 7.16 -29.48 11.28
N ASP A 411 6.16 -28.70 11.70
CA ASP A 411 6.18 -27.91 12.94
C ASP A 411 6.37 -28.83 14.18
N PRO A 412 7.48 -28.72 14.92
CA PRO A 412 7.74 -29.57 16.09
C PRO A 412 6.91 -29.16 17.33
N ASN A 413 6.38 -27.94 17.36
CA ASN A 413 5.78 -27.30 18.53
C ASN A 413 4.29 -26.96 18.37
N LYS A 414 3.67 -27.35 17.24
CA LYS A 414 2.23 -27.15 16.93
C LYS A 414 1.32 -27.57 18.10
N LEU A 415 0.28 -26.76 18.33
CA LEU A 415 -0.67 -26.94 19.44
C LEU A 415 -1.71 -28.04 19.16
N TYR A 416 -1.96 -28.34 17.89
CA TYR A 416 -2.90 -29.35 17.41
C TYR A 416 -2.19 -30.35 16.50
N SER A 417 -2.70 -31.58 16.42
CA SER A 417 -2.18 -32.58 15.50
C SER A 417 -2.49 -32.25 14.04
N TYR A 418 -1.72 -32.84 13.12
CA TYR A 418 -1.98 -32.68 11.69
C TYR A 418 -3.34 -33.28 11.26
N ASP A 419 -3.81 -34.30 11.98
CA ASP A 419 -5.10 -34.95 11.69
C ASP A 419 -6.28 -34.09 12.17
N GLU A 420 -6.15 -33.39 13.30
CA GLU A 420 -7.12 -32.38 13.76
C GLU A 420 -7.16 -31.19 12.80
N PHE A 421 -6.01 -30.75 12.29
CA PHE A 421 -5.93 -29.73 11.23
C PHE A 421 -6.77 -30.15 10.01
N GLU A 422 -6.47 -31.29 9.37
CA GLU A 422 -7.20 -31.73 8.17
C GLU A 422 -8.70 -31.96 8.43
N GLN A 423 -9.07 -32.46 9.62
CA GLN A 423 -10.47 -32.63 10.02
C GLN A 423 -11.18 -31.26 10.13
N SER A 424 -10.58 -30.29 10.83
CA SER A 424 -11.17 -28.97 11.09
C SER A 424 -11.47 -28.13 9.83
N LEU A 425 -10.93 -28.51 8.67
CA LEU A 425 -11.26 -27.88 7.39
C LEU A 425 -12.68 -28.22 6.92
N THR A 426 -13.16 -29.44 7.21
CA THR A 426 -14.37 -30.02 6.58
C THR A 426 -15.34 -30.72 7.54
N SER A 427 -14.95 -30.91 8.80
CA SER A 427 -15.72 -31.59 9.84
C SER A 427 -15.60 -30.84 11.16
N ASP A 428 -16.66 -30.91 11.97
CA ASP A 428 -16.64 -30.43 13.34
C ASP A 428 -15.76 -31.39 14.20
N ILE A 429 -14.89 -30.84 15.06
CA ILE A 429 -14.11 -31.61 16.05
C ILE A 429 -14.51 -31.18 17.47
N SER A 430 -14.00 -31.85 18.51
CA SER A 430 -14.18 -31.41 19.90
C SER A 430 -12.86 -31.46 20.67
N ASP A 431 -12.61 -30.44 21.48
CA ASP A 431 -11.48 -30.36 22.42
C ASP A 431 -11.79 -31.01 23.79
N GLY A 432 -12.95 -31.66 23.91
CA GLY A 432 -13.45 -32.24 25.15
C GLY A 432 -14.32 -31.30 25.99
N PHE A 433 -14.41 -30.02 25.64
CA PHE A 433 -15.22 -29.02 26.33
C PHE A 433 -16.25 -28.35 25.42
N GLN A 434 -15.86 -28.03 24.18
CA GLN A 434 -16.69 -27.39 23.17
C GLN A 434 -16.57 -28.09 21.82
N THR A 435 -17.49 -27.79 20.91
CA THR A 435 -17.38 -28.12 19.49
C THR A 435 -16.55 -27.05 18.79
N ILE A 436 -15.53 -27.46 18.06
CA ILE A 436 -14.79 -26.60 17.14
C ILE A 436 -15.32 -26.90 15.75
N TYR A 437 -16.16 -26.01 15.21
CA TYR A 437 -16.86 -26.23 13.96
C TYR A 437 -15.90 -26.31 12.76
N GLY A 438 -16.22 -27.17 11.80
CA GLY A 438 -15.46 -27.27 10.55
C GLY A 438 -15.67 -26.02 9.70
N LEU A 439 -14.61 -25.44 9.13
CA LEU A 439 -14.69 -24.15 8.42
C LEU A 439 -15.74 -24.14 7.28
N VAL A 440 -15.71 -25.16 6.42
CA VAL A 440 -16.67 -25.29 5.31
C VAL A 440 -18.10 -25.61 5.78
N PRO A 441 -18.38 -26.62 6.62
CA PRO A 441 -19.74 -26.90 7.07
C PRO A 441 -20.34 -25.78 7.95
N TYR A 442 -19.53 -25.04 8.71
CA TYR A 442 -19.96 -23.84 9.42
C TYR A 442 -20.58 -22.82 8.46
N VAL A 443 -19.83 -22.40 7.42
CA VAL A 443 -20.30 -21.40 6.45
C VAL A 443 -21.49 -21.91 5.65
N GLU A 444 -21.52 -23.20 5.29
CA GLU A 444 -22.69 -23.79 4.62
C GLU A 444 -23.98 -23.65 5.45
N ARG A 445 -23.94 -24.04 6.74
CA ARG A 445 -25.10 -23.95 7.63
C ARG A 445 -25.48 -22.49 7.90
N ARG A 446 -24.50 -21.66 8.24
CA ARG A 446 -24.70 -20.25 8.61
C ARG A 446 -25.25 -19.42 7.44
N ALA A 447 -24.71 -19.58 6.23
CA ALA A 447 -25.21 -18.89 5.05
C ALA A 447 -26.63 -19.34 4.65
N ALA A 448 -26.96 -20.63 4.79
CA ALA A 448 -28.29 -21.15 4.50
C ALA A 448 -29.36 -20.60 5.47
N TYR A 449 -29.05 -20.56 6.76
CA TYR A 449 -29.89 -19.91 7.78
C TYR A 449 -30.06 -18.43 7.48
N MET A 450 -28.95 -17.68 7.38
CA MET A 450 -28.99 -16.23 7.21
C MET A 450 -29.71 -15.82 5.92
N LYS A 451 -29.53 -16.53 4.80
CA LYS A 451 -30.28 -16.25 3.57
C LYS A 451 -31.79 -16.32 3.80
N THR A 452 -32.27 -17.42 4.39
CA THR A 452 -33.69 -17.62 4.69
C THR A 452 -34.21 -16.51 5.62
N ARG A 453 -33.44 -16.20 6.66
CA ARG A 453 -33.81 -15.23 7.69
C ARG A 453 -33.84 -13.78 7.18
N LEU A 454 -32.91 -13.40 6.30
CA LEU A 454 -32.84 -12.07 5.71
C LEU A 454 -33.90 -11.85 4.61
N ASP A 455 -34.36 -12.92 3.94
CA ASP A 455 -35.50 -12.84 3.01
C ASP A 455 -36.83 -12.60 3.74
N GLU A 456 -36.97 -13.07 4.99
CA GLU A 456 -38.09 -12.71 5.88
C GLU A 456 -38.00 -11.28 6.42
N LEU A 457 -36.81 -10.89 6.91
CA LEU A 457 -36.63 -9.66 7.69
C LEU A 457 -36.40 -8.41 6.84
N ALA A 458 -35.81 -8.55 5.65
CA ALA A 458 -35.53 -7.45 4.72
C ALA A 458 -35.92 -7.79 3.27
N PRO A 459 -37.23 -8.01 2.98
CA PRO A 459 -37.71 -8.30 1.63
C PRO A 459 -37.61 -7.11 0.67
N THR A 460 -37.29 -5.90 1.18
CA THR A 460 -37.22 -4.64 0.44
C THR A 460 -35.82 -4.05 0.33
N CYS A 461 -34.75 -4.82 0.55
CA CYS A 461 -33.43 -4.50 -0.02
C CYS A 461 -33.50 -4.70 -1.55
N SER A 462 -34.23 -3.81 -2.26
CA SER A 462 -34.43 -3.87 -3.71
C SER A 462 -33.51 -2.88 -4.41
N ASP A 463 -32.49 -3.36 -5.11
CA ASP A 463 -32.58 -3.83 -6.51
C ASP A 463 -32.81 -2.71 -7.57
N ALA A 464 -32.28 -1.51 -7.33
CA ALA A 464 -31.94 -0.60 -8.44
C ALA A 464 -30.68 -1.06 -9.21
N ALA A 465 -29.78 -1.82 -8.56
CA ALA A 465 -28.43 -2.12 -9.05
C ALA A 465 -28.18 -3.56 -9.47
N THR A 466 -28.86 -4.54 -8.90
CA THR A 466 -28.71 -5.97 -9.28
C THR A 466 -29.17 -6.25 -10.72
N GLY A 467 -30.02 -5.39 -11.29
CA GLY A 467 -30.36 -5.38 -12.72
C GLY A 467 -29.29 -4.77 -13.63
N LEU A 468 -28.28 -4.09 -13.08
CA LEU A 468 -27.12 -3.54 -13.80
C LEU A 468 -25.90 -4.46 -13.71
N ALA A 469 -25.75 -5.21 -12.61
CA ALA A 469 -24.67 -6.18 -12.44
C ALA A 469 -24.67 -7.22 -13.57
N GLY A 470 -23.54 -7.33 -14.28
CA GLY A 470 -23.42 -8.18 -15.46
C GLY A 470 -24.06 -7.63 -16.75
N VAL A 471 -24.75 -6.49 -16.68
CA VAL A 471 -25.36 -5.78 -17.82
C VAL A 471 -24.51 -4.57 -18.20
N LEU A 472 -24.27 -3.66 -17.25
CA LEU A 472 -23.30 -2.58 -17.35
C LEU A 472 -21.92 -3.12 -16.92
N ARG A 473 -20.88 -2.83 -17.70
CA ARG A 473 -19.53 -3.37 -17.51
C ARG A 473 -18.49 -2.28 -17.80
N ILE A 474 -17.43 -2.21 -17.01
CA ILE A 474 -16.22 -1.46 -17.41
C ILE A 474 -15.63 -2.25 -18.59
N ASN A 475 -15.48 -1.64 -19.76
CA ASN A 475 -15.22 -2.37 -21.01
C ASN A 475 -13.81 -2.17 -21.55
N GLU A 476 -13.30 -0.96 -21.50
CA GLU A 476 -11.95 -0.56 -21.93
C GLU A 476 -11.49 0.59 -21.02
N LEU A 477 -10.18 0.76 -20.83
CA LEU A 477 -9.61 1.87 -20.09
C LEU A 477 -8.17 2.15 -20.52
N MET A 478 -7.74 3.40 -20.39
CA MET A 478 -6.37 3.85 -20.62
C MET A 478 -5.96 4.79 -19.49
N ALA A 479 -4.80 4.53 -18.90
CA ALA A 479 -4.25 5.24 -17.73
C ALA A 479 -2.92 5.95 -18.04
N GLU A 480 -2.68 6.20 -19.33
CA GLU A 480 -1.52 6.89 -19.91
C GLU A 480 -1.89 7.14 -21.38
N ASN A 481 -2.70 8.18 -21.62
CA ASN A 481 -3.19 8.58 -22.92
C ASN A 481 -2.31 9.73 -23.42
N ALA A 482 -1.48 9.50 -24.43
CA ALA A 482 -0.59 10.54 -24.96
C ALA A 482 -1.12 11.11 -26.29
N HIS A 483 -1.83 10.29 -27.08
CA HIS A 483 -2.36 10.68 -28.39
C HIS A 483 -3.64 9.93 -28.80
N THR A 484 -4.11 8.96 -28.01
CA THR A 484 -5.12 7.98 -28.46
C THR A 484 -6.52 8.56 -28.54
N LEU A 485 -6.90 9.34 -27.52
CA LEU A 485 -8.23 9.94 -27.43
C LEU A 485 -8.10 11.38 -26.90
N GLU A 486 -8.21 12.34 -27.81
CA GLU A 486 -8.31 13.77 -27.47
C GLU A 486 -9.64 14.02 -26.74
N ASP A 487 -9.63 14.90 -25.74
CA ASP A 487 -10.87 15.36 -25.11
C ASP A 487 -11.67 16.24 -26.10
N PRO A 488 -12.92 15.88 -26.43
CA PRO A 488 -13.75 16.68 -27.34
C PRO A 488 -14.24 17.99 -26.73
N ASP A 489 -14.20 18.13 -25.40
CA ASP A 489 -14.62 19.29 -24.65
C ASP A 489 -13.41 20.19 -24.25
N ASP A 490 -12.17 19.66 -24.23
CA ASP A 490 -10.90 20.42 -24.15
C ASP A 490 -9.84 20.02 -25.22
N PRO A 491 -9.87 20.61 -26.44
CA PRO A 491 -9.04 20.19 -27.56
C PRO A 491 -7.53 20.43 -27.38
N GLY A 492 -6.75 19.37 -27.55
CA GLY A 492 -5.31 19.32 -27.27
C GLY A 492 -4.98 18.43 -26.06
N GLU A 493 -5.92 18.28 -25.12
CA GLU A 493 -5.74 17.45 -23.93
C GLU A 493 -6.01 15.97 -24.22
N TYR A 494 -5.23 15.10 -23.57
CA TYR A 494 -5.35 13.63 -23.68
C TYR A 494 -5.54 12.99 -22.30
N PRO A 495 -6.64 13.28 -21.56
CA PRO A 495 -6.84 12.72 -20.23
C PRO A 495 -7.00 11.20 -20.24
N ASP A 496 -6.75 10.58 -19.08
CA ASP A 496 -7.09 9.17 -18.83
C ASP A 496 -8.57 8.91 -19.10
N TRP A 497 -8.95 7.67 -19.39
CA TRP A 497 -10.36 7.36 -19.64
C TRP A 497 -10.80 5.95 -19.26
N ILE A 498 -12.08 5.86 -18.94
CA ILE A 498 -12.81 4.65 -18.58
C ILE A 498 -14.01 4.52 -19.52
N GLU A 499 -14.10 3.43 -20.28
CA GLU A 499 -15.27 3.09 -21.08
C GLU A 499 -16.21 2.15 -20.33
N LEU A 500 -17.51 2.45 -20.34
CA LEU A 500 -18.57 1.55 -19.88
C LEU A 500 -19.41 1.02 -21.06
N HIS A 501 -19.60 -0.29 -21.12
CA HIS A 501 -20.47 -0.97 -22.10
C HIS A 501 -21.78 -1.44 -21.46
N ASN A 502 -22.90 -1.10 -22.09
CA ASN A 502 -24.23 -1.60 -21.75
C ASN A 502 -24.59 -2.80 -22.64
N SER A 503 -24.35 -4.01 -22.14
CA SER A 503 -24.71 -5.25 -22.81
C SER A 503 -26.22 -5.56 -22.80
N GLY A 504 -27.06 -4.67 -22.25
CA GLY A 504 -28.52 -4.81 -22.16
C GLY A 504 -29.28 -4.51 -23.46
N THR A 505 -30.60 -4.55 -23.37
CA THR A 505 -31.54 -4.23 -24.48
C THR A 505 -32.29 -2.92 -24.28
N LYS A 506 -31.98 -2.18 -23.22
CA LYS A 506 -32.50 -0.85 -22.89
C LYS A 506 -31.33 0.08 -22.60
N ALA A 507 -31.50 1.38 -22.85
CA ALA A 507 -30.52 2.37 -22.41
C ALA A 507 -30.47 2.43 -20.87
N ILE A 508 -29.29 2.76 -20.33
CA ILE A 508 -29.03 2.95 -18.91
C ILE A 508 -28.65 4.42 -18.71
N ASP A 509 -29.22 5.08 -17.70
CA ASP A 509 -28.71 6.37 -17.22
C ASP A 509 -27.74 6.07 -16.06
N LEU A 510 -26.54 6.65 -16.10
CA LEU A 510 -25.54 6.51 -15.04
C LEU A 510 -25.80 7.45 -13.86
N LYS A 511 -26.78 8.36 -13.96
CA LYS A 511 -27.07 9.34 -12.91
C LYS A 511 -27.29 8.68 -11.54
N GLY A 512 -26.52 9.15 -10.56
CA GLY A 512 -26.54 8.72 -9.17
C GLY A 512 -25.60 7.57 -8.85
N LEU A 513 -25.05 6.88 -9.87
CA LEU A 513 -23.98 5.90 -9.68
C LEU A 513 -22.68 6.59 -9.24
N TRP A 514 -21.77 5.81 -8.67
CA TRP A 514 -20.43 6.26 -8.33
C TRP A 514 -19.38 5.55 -9.19
N LEU A 515 -18.27 6.22 -9.44
CA LEU A 515 -17.03 5.62 -9.89
C LEU A 515 -15.94 5.86 -8.85
N THR A 516 -14.99 4.93 -8.82
CA THR A 516 -13.77 5.04 -8.04
C THR A 516 -12.61 4.38 -8.78
N ASP A 517 -11.41 4.94 -8.60
CA ASP A 517 -10.07 4.40 -8.87
C ASP A 517 -9.49 3.69 -7.63
N ASP A 518 -10.15 3.82 -6.47
CA ASP A 518 -9.78 3.15 -5.21
C ASP A 518 -10.95 2.31 -4.67
N LEU A 519 -10.75 0.99 -4.64
CA LEU A 519 -11.74 0.03 -4.14
C LEU A 519 -12.01 0.13 -2.63
N LEU A 520 -11.13 0.79 -1.86
CA LEU A 520 -11.33 1.09 -0.44
C LEU A 520 -12.20 2.35 -0.23
N ALA A 521 -12.24 3.24 -1.22
CA ALA A 521 -13.08 4.43 -1.25
C ALA A 521 -14.18 4.32 -2.35
N PRO A 522 -15.21 3.47 -2.19
CA PRO A 522 -16.18 3.14 -3.24
C PRO A 522 -17.02 4.32 -3.76
N THR A 523 -17.02 5.46 -3.07
CA THR A 523 -17.85 6.64 -3.37
C THR A 523 -17.00 7.88 -3.70
N LYS A 524 -15.84 7.72 -4.37
CA LYS A 524 -14.97 8.85 -4.74
C LYS A 524 -15.64 9.89 -5.64
N HIS A 525 -16.20 9.49 -6.78
CA HIS A 525 -16.86 10.39 -7.72
C HIS A 525 -18.31 9.96 -7.97
N ARG A 526 -19.25 10.92 -7.89
CA ARG A 526 -20.68 10.70 -8.15
C ARG A 526 -21.10 11.31 -9.48
N ILE A 527 -21.72 10.53 -10.36
CA ILE A 527 -22.31 11.07 -11.60
C ILE A 527 -23.64 11.75 -11.27
N ASP A 528 -23.64 13.06 -11.03
CA ASP A 528 -24.85 13.81 -10.65
C ASP A 528 -25.66 14.37 -11.84
N THR A 529 -25.12 14.31 -13.06
CA THR A 529 -25.82 14.65 -14.31
C THR A 529 -26.31 13.40 -15.03
N SER A 530 -27.13 13.55 -16.07
CA SER A 530 -27.69 12.40 -16.83
C SER A 530 -26.73 12.00 -17.95
N VAL A 531 -26.26 10.76 -17.92
CA VAL A 531 -25.30 10.21 -18.88
C VAL A 531 -25.84 8.88 -19.38
N ILE A 532 -26.25 8.84 -20.64
CA ILE A 532 -27.00 7.71 -21.19
C ILE A 532 -26.07 6.77 -21.94
N VAL A 533 -25.97 5.52 -21.48
CA VAL A 533 -25.33 4.42 -22.22
C VAL A 533 -26.40 3.71 -23.06
N PRO A 534 -26.37 3.79 -24.41
CA PRO A 534 -27.39 3.17 -25.26
C PRO A 534 -27.44 1.65 -25.08
N ALA A 535 -28.58 1.03 -25.42
CA ALA A 535 -28.68 -0.44 -25.46
C ALA A 535 -27.65 -1.01 -26.46
N LYS A 536 -26.79 -1.95 -26.02
CA LYS A 536 -25.65 -2.46 -26.81
C LYS A 536 -24.63 -1.40 -27.21
N GLY A 537 -24.61 -0.27 -26.50
CA GLY A 537 -23.72 0.87 -26.74
C GLY A 537 -22.70 1.06 -25.62
N PHE A 538 -21.83 2.03 -25.86
CA PHE A 538 -20.67 2.36 -25.04
C PHE A 538 -20.76 3.83 -24.62
N VAL A 539 -20.07 4.20 -23.55
CA VAL A 539 -19.78 5.60 -23.19
C VAL A 539 -18.36 5.67 -22.65
N VAL A 540 -17.63 6.71 -23.03
CA VAL A 540 -16.33 7.05 -22.44
C VAL A 540 -16.52 8.14 -21.40
N LEU A 541 -15.82 7.99 -20.28
CA LEU A 541 -15.71 8.94 -19.18
C LEU A 541 -14.22 9.30 -19.03
N PHE A 542 -13.90 10.59 -18.93
CA PHE A 542 -12.54 11.11 -18.78
C PHE A 542 -12.19 11.21 -17.30
N ALA A 543 -10.99 10.77 -16.94
CA ALA A 543 -10.44 10.72 -15.60
C ALA A 543 -9.38 11.82 -15.46
N ASP A 544 -9.84 13.06 -15.56
CA ASP A 544 -9.07 14.30 -15.64
C ASP A 544 -8.93 15.05 -14.29
N ARG A 545 -9.65 14.58 -13.26
CA ARG A 545 -9.84 15.24 -11.96
C ARG A 545 -10.74 16.49 -11.99
N ASP A 546 -11.44 16.78 -13.09
CA ASP A 546 -12.31 17.94 -13.23
C ASP A 546 -13.80 17.56 -13.38
N SER A 547 -14.49 17.44 -12.25
CA SER A 547 -15.93 17.16 -12.26
C SER A 547 -16.81 18.36 -12.66
N GLU A 548 -16.26 19.54 -12.95
CA GLU A 548 -17.03 20.73 -13.32
C GLU A 548 -17.30 20.82 -14.82
N GLN A 549 -16.49 20.18 -15.68
CA GLN A 549 -16.64 20.22 -17.14
C GLN A 549 -17.88 19.47 -17.67
N GLY A 550 -18.36 18.44 -16.96
CA GLY A 550 -19.65 17.82 -17.24
C GLY A 550 -19.73 16.37 -16.83
N GLY A 551 -20.85 15.71 -17.19
CA GLY A 551 -21.16 14.35 -16.72
C GLY A 551 -20.19 13.23 -17.16
N LYS A 552 -19.32 13.50 -18.13
CA LYS A 552 -18.29 12.55 -18.55
C LYS A 552 -16.97 12.73 -17.84
N HIS A 553 -16.73 13.88 -17.23
CA HIS A 553 -15.47 14.23 -16.60
C HIS A 553 -15.54 13.86 -15.12
N LEU A 554 -14.50 13.18 -14.64
CA LEU A 554 -14.50 12.50 -13.35
C LEU A 554 -13.52 13.19 -12.42
N GLY A 555 -13.93 13.41 -11.17
CA GLY A 555 -13.08 13.93 -10.08
C GLY A 555 -12.02 12.94 -9.56
N LEU A 556 -11.48 12.10 -10.45
CA LEU A 556 -10.45 11.09 -10.22
C LEU A 556 -9.55 11.00 -11.46
N SER A 557 -8.35 10.44 -11.30
CA SER A 557 -7.42 10.10 -12.38
C SER A 557 -7.07 8.63 -12.34
N LEU A 558 -6.37 8.11 -13.36
CA LEU A 558 -5.79 6.77 -13.30
C LEU A 558 -4.27 6.84 -13.12
N SER A 559 -3.71 5.79 -12.53
CA SER A 559 -2.29 5.59 -12.33
C SER A 559 -1.75 4.71 -13.44
N ALA A 560 -0.82 5.23 -14.23
CA ALA A 560 -0.06 4.45 -15.20
C ALA A 560 0.65 3.23 -14.57
N SER A 561 0.84 3.21 -13.25
CA SER A 561 1.37 2.05 -12.50
C SER A 561 0.33 0.97 -12.14
N GLY A 562 -0.96 1.33 -12.12
CA GLY A 562 -2.11 0.45 -11.95
C GLY A 562 -3.00 0.73 -10.74
N ASP A 563 -4.32 0.80 -10.96
CA ASP A 563 -5.35 1.02 -9.93
C ASP A 563 -6.42 -0.08 -9.87
N GLY A 564 -7.33 0.05 -8.90
CA GLY A 564 -8.56 -0.74 -8.77
C GLY A 564 -9.82 0.10 -9.09
N ILE A 565 -10.32 -0.02 -10.32
CA ILE A 565 -11.52 0.72 -10.76
C ILE A 565 -12.80 -0.05 -10.42
N ALA A 566 -13.82 0.65 -9.93
CA ALA A 566 -15.17 0.12 -9.82
C ALA A 566 -16.27 1.11 -10.25
N VAL A 567 -17.34 0.56 -10.82
CA VAL A 567 -18.64 1.23 -10.94
C VAL A 567 -19.51 0.72 -9.81
N ILE A 568 -19.96 1.64 -8.96
CA ILE A 568 -20.76 1.34 -7.78
C ILE A 568 -22.18 1.90 -7.97
N ALA A 569 -23.15 1.15 -7.48
CA ALA A 569 -24.56 1.52 -7.45
C ALA A 569 -24.83 2.83 -6.72
N ALA A 570 -26.01 3.41 -6.95
CA ALA A 570 -26.42 4.65 -6.28
C ALA A 570 -26.61 4.53 -4.75
N ASP A 571 -26.65 3.30 -4.22
CA ASP A 571 -26.54 3.03 -2.78
C ASP A 571 -25.12 3.31 -2.22
N GLY A 572 -24.11 3.48 -3.09
CA GLY A 572 -22.70 3.71 -2.76
C GLY A 572 -21.93 2.43 -2.42
N HIS A 573 -22.54 1.25 -2.58
CA HIS A 573 -22.11 0.03 -1.90
C HIS A 573 -22.15 -1.22 -2.79
N THR A 574 -23.17 -1.38 -3.64
CA THR A 574 -23.29 -2.52 -4.55
C THR A 574 -22.35 -2.34 -5.75
N VAL A 575 -21.29 -3.15 -5.83
CA VAL A 575 -20.39 -3.17 -6.99
C VAL A 575 -21.15 -3.69 -8.22
N ILE A 576 -21.31 -2.85 -9.25
CA ILE A 576 -21.94 -3.22 -10.53
C ILE A 576 -20.93 -3.95 -11.43
N ASP A 577 -19.72 -3.42 -11.52
CA ASP A 577 -18.55 -4.07 -12.09
C ASP A 577 -17.26 -3.48 -11.52
N SER A 578 -16.19 -4.26 -11.48
CA SER A 578 -14.87 -3.79 -11.08
C SER A 578 -13.74 -4.51 -11.82
N THR A 579 -12.58 -3.88 -11.84
CA THR A 579 -11.31 -4.47 -12.30
C THR A 579 -10.15 -3.79 -11.61
N SER A 580 -9.07 -4.52 -11.37
CA SER A 580 -7.76 -3.90 -11.18
C SER A 580 -6.89 -4.09 -12.41
N PHE A 581 -6.01 -3.14 -12.66
CA PHE A 581 -4.96 -3.21 -13.68
C PHE A 581 -3.59 -2.97 -13.03
N GLY A 582 -2.55 -3.27 -13.78
CA GLY A 582 -1.17 -2.95 -13.42
C GLY A 582 -0.57 -2.08 -14.53
N ILE A 583 0.71 -1.77 -14.38
CA ILE A 583 1.50 -0.92 -15.25
C ILE A 583 1.05 -0.93 -16.73
N GLN A 584 0.64 0.23 -17.24
CA GLN A 584 0.38 0.48 -18.65
C GLN A 584 1.60 1.14 -19.31
N ALA A 585 1.62 1.12 -20.64
CA ALA A 585 2.51 1.95 -21.44
C ALA A 585 1.64 2.99 -22.17
N PRO A 586 2.21 4.14 -22.57
CA PRO A 586 1.47 5.15 -23.32
C PRO A 586 0.70 4.57 -24.50
N ASP A 587 -0.49 5.11 -24.73
CA ASP A 587 -1.38 4.76 -25.84
C ASP A 587 -1.76 3.26 -25.92
N THR A 588 -1.67 2.53 -24.80
CA THR A 588 -1.94 1.07 -24.76
C THR A 588 -3.12 0.74 -23.85
N ALA A 589 -4.33 0.80 -24.41
CA ALA A 589 -5.57 0.52 -23.68
C ALA A 589 -5.66 -0.94 -23.20
N ARG A 590 -6.40 -1.15 -22.11
CA ARG A 590 -6.76 -2.47 -21.58
C ARG A 590 -8.27 -2.66 -21.67
N GLY A 591 -8.72 -3.70 -22.37
CA GLY A 591 -10.15 -3.94 -22.62
C GLY A 591 -10.62 -5.39 -22.56
N ARG A 592 -11.93 -5.57 -22.40
CA ARG A 592 -12.62 -6.87 -22.37
C ARG A 592 -12.86 -7.37 -23.79
N LEU A 593 -12.38 -8.58 -24.12
CA LEU A 593 -12.56 -9.15 -25.46
C LEU A 593 -13.10 -10.59 -25.40
N PRO A 594 -14.38 -10.85 -25.76
CA PRO A 594 -15.39 -9.90 -26.25
C PRO A 594 -15.85 -8.85 -25.22
N ASP A 595 -16.55 -7.83 -25.70
CA ASP A 595 -17.08 -6.72 -24.87
C ASP A 595 -17.89 -7.22 -23.67
N GLY A 596 -17.69 -6.59 -22.51
CA GLY A 596 -18.34 -6.96 -21.25
C GLY A 596 -17.94 -8.32 -20.66
N SER A 597 -17.16 -9.15 -21.36
CA SER A 597 -16.76 -10.49 -20.89
C SER A 597 -15.78 -10.46 -19.71
N GLY A 598 -15.64 -11.57 -18.99
CA GLY A 598 -14.70 -11.67 -17.87
C GLY A 598 -13.19 -11.60 -18.24
N SER A 599 -12.83 -11.51 -19.52
CA SER A 599 -11.44 -11.65 -19.99
C SER A 599 -10.88 -10.32 -20.51
N TRP A 600 -9.86 -9.81 -19.83
CA TRP A 600 -9.13 -8.58 -20.17
C TRP A 600 -7.86 -8.86 -20.99
N TYR A 601 -7.55 -7.95 -21.90
CA TYR A 601 -6.36 -7.96 -22.77
C TYR A 601 -5.85 -6.54 -22.98
N MET A 602 -4.59 -6.37 -23.40
CA MET A 602 -4.12 -5.09 -23.91
C MET A 602 -4.56 -5.01 -25.38
N LEU A 603 -5.15 -3.90 -25.80
CA LEU A 603 -5.76 -3.75 -27.11
C LEU A 603 -4.88 -2.93 -28.05
N ALA A 604 -4.83 -3.36 -29.31
CA ALA A 604 -4.16 -2.67 -30.39
C ALA A 604 -4.99 -2.80 -31.69
N PRO A 605 -5.53 -1.70 -32.25
CA PRO A 605 -5.65 -0.38 -31.63
C PRO A 605 -6.55 -0.41 -30.38
N ALA A 606 -6.56 0.68 -29.61
CA ALA A 606 -7.64 0.97 -28.66
C ALA A 606 -8.97 1.24 -29.40
N SER A 607 -10.09 1.14 -28.70
CA SER A 607 -11.44 1.21 -29.29
C SER A 607 -12.45 2.13 -28.56
N PRO A 608 -12.05 3.31 -28.05
CA PRO A 608 -12.94 4.18 -27.26
C PRO A 608 -14.23 4.56 -28.01
N GLY A 609 -15.37 4.34 -27.34
CA GLY A 609 -16.72 4.57 -27.88
C GLY A 609 -17.22 3.47 -28.80
N ALA A 610 -16.52 2.34 -28.91
CA ALA A 610 -16.75 1.29 -29.90
C ALA A 610 -16.56 -0.13 -29.32
N SER A 611 -16.83 -1.14 -30.15
CA SER A 611 -16.65 -2.54 -29.77
C SER A 611 -15.19 -2.98 -29.91
N ASN A 612 -14.65 -3.58 -28.85
CA ASN A 612 -13.32 -4.19 -28.79
C ASN A 612 -13.15 -5.33 -29.81
N ALA A 613 -14.23 -5.81 -30.45
CA ALA A 613 -14.18 -6.87 -31.45
C ALA A 613 -13.37 -6.52 -32.71
N GLY A 614 -13.09 -5.24 -32.95
CA GLY A 614 -12.14 -4.79 -33.99
C GLY A 614 -10.67 -4.87 -33.58
N SER A 615 -10.39 -4.98 -32.28
CA SER A 615 -9.08 -4.80 -31.68
C SER A 615 -8.32 -6.13 -31.53
N SER A 616 -7.00 -6.09 -31.70
CA SER A 616 -6.13 -7.26 -31.53
C SER A 616 -5.44 -7.25 -30.17
N LYS A 617 -5.12 -8.44 -29.64
CA LYS A 617 -4.44 -8.57 -28.34
C LYS A 617 -2.94 -8.21 -28.47
N SER A 618 -2.48 -7.15 -27.81
CA SER A 618 -1.15 -6.55 -27.96
C SER A 618 -0.01 -7.38 -27.32
N PRO A 619 1.23 -7.38 -27.85
CA PRO A 619 2.39 -7.90 -27.13
C PRO A 619 2.66 -7.14 -25.81
N PRO A 620 3.51 -7.66 -24.91
CA PRO A 620 4.04 -6.88 -23.78
C PRO A 620 4.74 -5.61 -24.25
N ALA A 621 4.63 -4.51 -23.51
CA ALA A 621 5.26 -3.23 -23.82
C ALA A 621 6.35 -2.88 -22.80
N PHE A 622 7.45 -2.28 -23.28
CA PHE A 622 8.50 -1.74 -22.40
C PHE A 622 8.16 -0.30 -22.05
N VAL A 623 7.99 -0.02 -20.74
CA VAL A 623 7.61 1.29 -20.20
C VAL A 623 8.85 2.13 -19.93
N ALA A 624 9.86 1.53 -19.29
CA ALA A 624 11.15 2.17 -19.02
C ALA A 624 12.30 1.15 -19.13
N VAL A 625 13.48 1.57 -19.59
CA VAL A 625 14.69 0.74 -19.68
C VAL A 625 15.95 1.56 -19.38
N ASN A 626 16.47 1.43 -18.15
CA ASN A 626 17.61 2.21 -17.65
C ASN A 626 18.76 1.27 -17.22
N HIS A 627 19.95 1.81 -16.95
CA HIS A 627 21.01 1.03 -16.30
C HIS A 627 21.74 1.79 -15.19
N ALA A 628 22.07 1.09 -14.12
CA ALA A 628 22.77 1.64 -12.96
C ALA A 628 24.18 1.03 -12.80
N PRO A 629 25.24 1.84 -12.59
CA PRO A 629 25.26 3.30 -12.75
C PRO A 629 25.05 3.71 -14.22
N SER A 630 24.58 4.94 -14.46
CA SER A 630 24.48 5.56 -15.79
C SER A 630 25.84 5.74 -16.46
N HIS A 631 26.89 5.97 -15.68
CA HIS A 631 28.29 6.07 -16.13
C HIS A 631 29.20 5.02 -15.46
N PRO A 632 29.19 3.73 -15.92
CA PRO A 632 30.01 2.69 -15.32
C PRO A 632 31.51 2.89 -15.52
N THR A 633 32.29 2.84 -14.44
CA THR A 633 33.77 2.78 -14.51
C THR A 633 34.25 1.38 -14.90
N ALA A 634 35.53 1.24 -15.28
CA ALA A 634 36.11 -0.04 -15.70
C ALA A 634 36.10 -1.19 -14.66
N VAL A 635 35.70 -0.93 -13.41
CA VAL A 635 35.57 -1.95 -12.35
C VAL A 635 34.12 -2.22 -11.96
N GLN A 636 33.16 -1.43 -12.46
CA GLN A 636 31.74 -1.57 -12.16
C GLN A 636 31.04 -2.39 -13.26
N LYS A 637 30.16 -3.30 -12.83
CA LYS A 637 29.11 -3.87 -13.68
C LYS A 637 28.02 -2.81 -13.88
N ALA A 638 27.30 -2.87 -15.00
CA ALA A 638 26.06 -2.12 -15.19
C ALA A 638 24.87 -3.05 -14.97
N THR A 639 23.93 -2.69 -14.09
CA THR A 639 22.68 -3.42 -13.90
C THR A 639 21.60 -2.75 -14.74
N VAL A 640 21.22 -3.39 -15.84
CA VAL A 640 20.09 -2.98 -16.68
C VAL A 640 18.79 -3.35 -15.97
N THR A 641 17.88 -2.39 -15.89
CA THR A 641 16.54 -2.48 -15.33
C THR A 641 15.52 -2.21 -16.42
N ALA A 642 14.40 -2.94 -16.42
CA ALA A 642 13.29 -2.67 -17.31
C ALA A 642 11.93 -2.82 -16.61
N THR A 643 11.04 -1.87 -16.83
CA THR A 643 9.64 -1.91 -16.41
C THR A 643 8.79 -2.34 -17.61
N ILE A 644 7.95 -3.36 -17.44
CA ILE A 644 7.26 -4.02 -18.57
C ILE A 644 5.77 -4.22 -18.27
N ALA A 645 4.94 -3.52 -19.04
CA ALA A 645 3.49 -3.72 -19.10
C ALA A 645 3.16 -5.05 -19.81
N SER A 646 2.26 -5.86 -19.25
CA SER A 646 1.93 -7.19 -19.79
C SER A 646 0.57 -7.69 -19.31
N GLU A 647 -0.21 -8.28 -20.21
CA GLU A 647 -1.50 -8.96 -19.93
C GLU A 647 -1.41 -10.08 -18.88
N GLY A 648 -0.22 -10.61 -18.62
CA GLY A 648 -0.02 -11.71 -17.68
C GLY A 648 1.45 -12.12 -17.55
N LYS A 649 1.69 -13.30 -16.98
CA LYS A 649 3.04 -13.81 -16.73
C LYS A 649 3.88 -13.85 -18.01
N LEU A 650 5.01 -13.15 -18.00
CA LEU A 650 6.00 -13.22 -19.07
C LEU A 650 6.69 -14.57 -19.05
N LYS A 651 6.80 -15.21 -20.22
CA LYS A 651 7.50 -16.49 -20.42
C LYS A 651 9.01 -16.30 -20.35
N SER A 652 9.50 -15.20 -20.89
CA SER A 652 10.91 -14.82 -20.83
C SER A 652 11.09 -13.32 -21.04
N VAL A 653 11.98 -12.72 -20.26
CA VAL A 653 12.59 -11.43 -20.54
C VAL A 653 14.10 -11.65 -20.65
N ALA A 654 14.70 -11.11 -21.70
CA ALA A 654 16.11 -11.30 -22.02
C ALA A 654 16.77 -9.95 -22.36
N LEU A 655 18.00 -9.79 -21.86
CA LEU A 655 18.93 -8.74 -22.23
C LEU A 655 19.93 -9.30 -23.23
N SER A 656 20.07 -8.67 -24.39
CA SER A 656 21.03 -9.01 -25.43
C SER A 656 22.05 -7.87 -25.54
N TYR A 657 23.27 -8.07 -25.04
CA TYR A 657 24.32 -7.03 -25.04
C TYR A 657 25.57 -7.44 -25.81
N ARG A 658 26.34 -6.47 -26.31
CA ARG A 658 27.64 -6.68 -26.95
C ARG A 658 28.61 -5.54 -26.64
N VAL A 659 29.90 -5.81 -26.79
CA VAL A 659 30.85 -4.74 -27.11
C VAL A 659 30.64 -4.38 -28.59
N LYS A 660 30.61 -3.08 -28.93
CA LYS A 660 30.40 -2.60 -30.29
C LYS A 660 31.31 -3.34 -31.30
N GLY A 661 30.71 -3.87 -32.36
CA GLY A 661 31.39 -4.67 -33.39
C GLY A 661 31.66 -6.15 -33.04
N LYS A 662 31.15 -6.67 -31.92
CA LYS A 662 31.22 -8.11 -31.56
C LYS A 662 29.85 -8.79 -31.62
N SER A 663 29.81 -10.11 -31.44
CA SER A 663 28.56 -10.88 -31.30
C SER A 663 27.83 -10.54 -29.99
N PHE A 664 26.50 -10.64 -30.01
CA PHE A 664 25.67 -10.49 -28.81
C PHE A 664 25.83 -11.67 -27.83
N VAL A 665 25.75 -11.34 -26.55
CA VAL A 665 25.62 -12.24 -25.42
C VAL A 665 24.20 -12.08 -24.87
N ASN A 666 23.47 -13.19 -24.74
CA ASN A 666 22.10 -13.20 -24.23
C ASN A 666 22.09 -13.56 -22.75
N VAL A 667 21.42 -12.76 -21.92
CA VAL A 667 21.28 -12.93 -20.48
C VAL A 667 19.79 -12.97 -20.15
N LYS A 668 19.35 -13.98 -19.40
CA LYS A 668 17.98 -14.01 -18.88
C LYS A 668 17.84 -12.95 -17.78
N MET A 669 16.80 -12.12 -17.86
CA MET A 669 16.48 -11.16 -16.80
C MET A 669 15.66 -11.83 -15.69
N THR A 670 15.79 -11.31 -14.47
CA THR A 670 15.07 -11.76 -13.26
C THR A 670 14.16 -10.64 -12.76
N ALA A 671 12.94 -10.99 -12.36
CA ALA A 671 12.00 -10.05 -11.76
C ALA A 671 12.09 -10.13 -10.22
N PRO A 672 12.71 -9.15 -9.53
CA PRO A 672 12.68 -9.10 -8.06
C PRO A 672 11.26 -8.84 -7.50
N SER A 673 10.49 -7.91 -8.09
CA SER A 673 9.10 -7.60 -7.72
C SER A 673 8.45 -6.66 -8.75
N GLY A 674 7.14 -6.40 -8.64
CA GLY A 674 6.48 -5.22 -9.22
C GLY A 674 6.62 -4.98 -10.73
N GLY A 675 6.65 -6.02 -11.57
CA GLY A 675 6.81 -5.85 -13.03
C GLY A 675 8.19 -5.35 -13.50
N ARG A 676 9.12 -5.14 -12.56
CA ARG A 676 10.49 -4.67 -12.80
C ARG A 676 11.41 -5.87 -13.03
N TRP A 677 12.21 -5.82 -14.09
CA TRP A 677 13.13 -6.87 -14.53
C TRP A 677 14.58 -6.38 -14.51
N THR A 678 15.52 -7.23 -14.11
CA THR A 678 16.93 -6.86 -13.97
C THR A 678 17.87 -7.89 -14.60
N ALA A 679 19.01 -7.41 -15.13
CA ALA A 679 20.18 -8.23 -15.49
C ALA A 679 21.45 -7.38 -15.41
N SER A 680 22.62 -8.02 -15.23
CA SER A 680 23.90 -7.30 -15.18
C SER A 680 24.77 -7.55 -16.42
N ILE A 681 25.30 -6.46 -16.98
CA ILE A 681 26.40 -6.45 -17.94
C ILE A 681 27.72 -6.37 -17.15
N PRO A 682 28.69 -7.30 -17.35
CA PRO A 682 29.97 -7.27 -16.66
C PRO A 682 30.79 -6.01 -16.94
N ALA A 683 31.71 -5.69 -16.01
CA ALA A 683 32.67 -4.60 -16.18
C ALA A 683 33.53 -4.81 -17.44
N ALA A 684 33.83 -3.72 -18.16
CA ALA A 684 34.70 -3.70 -19.33
C ALA A 684 35.80 -2.63 -19.19
N LYS A 685 36.65 -2.42 -20.19
CA LYS A 685 37.72 -1.41 -20.11
C LYS A 685 37.17 0.00 -20.37
N ASN A 686 37.77 1.03 -19.77
CA ASN A 686 37.48 2.42 -20.13
C ASN A 686 37.61 2.64 -21.65
N GLY A 687 36.70 3.42 -22.23
CA GLY A 687 36.56 3.61 -23.68
C GLY A 687 35.85 2.49 -24.42
N THR A 688 35.34 1.45 -23.73
CA THR A 688 34.54 0.40 -24.38
C THR A 688 33.10 0.88 -24.56
N THR A 689 32.61 0.96 -25.81
CA THR A 689 31.18 1.10 -26.09
C THR A 689 30.48 -0.25 -25.92
N ILE A 690 29.48 -0.28 -25.04
CA ILE A 690 28.53 -1.38 -24.89
C ILE A 690 27.26 -0.99 -25.65
N GLU A 691 26.69 -1.93 -26.40
CA GLU A 691 25.41 -1.77 -27.09
C GLU A 691 24.49 -2.92 -26.65
N TYR A 692 23.23 -2.65 -26.33
CA TYR A 692 22.29 -3.65 -25.87
C TYR A 692 20.84 -3.39 -26.31
N TYR A 693 20.03 -4.44 -26.28
CA TYR A 693 18.58 -4.35 -26.42
C TYR A 693 17.92 -5.42 -25.54
N LEU A 694 16.64 -5.24 -25.25
CA LEU A 694 15.85 -6.19 -24.47
C LEU A 694 14.79 -6.84 -25.35
N LYS A 695 14.36 -8.04 -24.97
CA LYS A 695 13.22 -8.73 -25.55
C LYS A 695 12.33 -9.32 -24.46
N ALA A 696 11.05 -8.98 -24.50
CA ALA A 696 10.01 -9.60 -23.69
C ALA A 696 9.19 -10.57 -24.55
N THR A 697 8.79 -11.69 -23.98
CA THR A 697 7.91 -12.68 -24.63
C THR A 697 6.90 -13.21 -23.61
N ASP A 698 5.62 -13.20 -23.97
CA ASP A 698 4.54 -13.72 -23.12
C ASP A 698 4.38 -15.26 -23.23
N THR A 699 3.42 -15.81 -22.49
CA THR A 699 3.11 -17.24 -22.49
C THR A 699 2.55 -17.77 -23.82
N VAL A 700 1.90 -16.92 -24.63
CA VAL A 700 1.33 -17.31 -25.93
C VAL A 700 2.29 -17.12 -27.11
N GLY A 701 3.43 -16.45 -26.90
CA GLY A 701 4.53 -16.29 -27.86
C GLY A 701 4.63 -14.92 -28.53
N ARG A 702 3.76 -13.95 -28.20
CA ARG A 702 3.92 -12.57 -28.67
C ARG A 702 5.15 -11.95 -28.00
N SER A 703 5.80 -11.00 -28.68
CA SER A 703 7.03 -10.39 -28.18
C SER A 703 7.15 -8.94 -28.63
N ALA A 704 7.81 -8.13 -27.79
CA ALA A 704 8.33 -6.81 -28.16
C ALA A 704 9.81 -6.71 -27.78
N THR A 705 10.46 -5.66 -28.23
CA THR A 705 11.84 -5.31 -27.88
C THR A 705 11.94 -3.86 -27.40
N SER A 706 13.03 -3.54 -26.70
CA SER A 706 13.44 -2.16 -26.44
C SER A 706 14.91 -1.99 -26.87
N PRO A 707 15.21 -1.11 -27.86
CA PRO A 707 14.27 -0.33 -28.69
C PRO A 707 13.30 -1.19 -29.51
N ALA A 708 12.19 -0.58 -29.98
CA ALA A 708 11.09 -1.30 -30.65
C ALA A 708 11.46 -1.95 -31.99
N ASP A 709 12.48 -1.42 -32.68
CA ASP A 709 13.04 -1.90 -33.95
C ASP A 709 14.29 -2.79 -33.77
N ALA A 710 14.65 -3.13 -32.53
CA ALA A 710 15.88 -3.86 -32.24
C ALA A 710 15.94 -5.22 -32.98
N PRO A 711 17.08 -5.60 -33.55
CA PRO A 711 18.42 -5.05 -33.31
C PRO A 711 18.87 -3.96 -34.31
N ALA A 712 17.94 -3.25 -35.00
CA ALA A 712 18.31 -2.13 -35.86
C ALA A 712 18.84 -0.94 -35.03
N SER A 713 18.06 -0.47 -34.06
CA SER A 713 18.52 0.44 -33.01
C SER A 713 18.85 -0.31 -31.71
N LEU A 714 19.73 0.27 -30.90
CA LEU A 714 20.28 -0.32 -29.67
C LEU A 714 20.49 0.77 -28.61
N HIS A 715 20.18 0.46 -27.36
CA HIS A 715 20.68 1.23 -26.22
C HIS A 715 22.21 1.16 -26.18
N SER A 716 22.90 2.21 -25.75
CA SER A 716 24.37 2.16 -25.66
C SER A 716 24.97 3.08 -24.59
N TYR A 717 26.11 2.69 -24.03
CA TYR A 717 26.90 3.51 -23.12
C TYR A 717 28.40 3.28 -23.32
N VAL A 718 29.21 4.22 -22.85
CA VAL A 718 30.69 4.14 -22.91
C VAL A 718 31.26 4.01 -21.49
N VAL A 719 31.96 2.90 -21.24
CA VAL A 719 32.59 2.64 -19.94
C VAL A 719 33.70 3.67 -19.67
N GLY A 720 33.72 4.23 -18.47
CA GLY A 720 34.67 5.26 -18.06
C GLY A 720 34.39 6.63 -18.65
N SER A 721 33.20 6.87 -19.18
CA SER A 721 32.66 8.22 -19.35
C SER A 721 32.47 8.89 -17.99
N SER A 722 32.59 10.21 -17.94
CA SER A 722 32.25 11.02 -16.76
C SER A 722 30.85 11.62 -16.93
N MET A 723 30.20 11.94 -15.81
CA MET A 723 29.00 12.80 -15.79
C MET A 723 29.21 14.04 -16.69
N PRO A 724 28.18 14.49 -17.41
CA PRO A 724 28.22 15.76 -18.14
C PRO A 724 28.38 16.94 -17.19
N LYS A 725 28.98 18.03 -17.66
CA LYS A 725 29.22 19.26 -16.85
C LYS A 725 28.10 20.27 -17.00
N LEU A 726 26.87 19.81 -16.78
CA LEU A 726 25.66 20.63 -16.84
C LEU A 726 25.42 21.28 -15.48
N TRP A 727 24.79 22.44 -15.48
CA TRP A 727 24.40 23.19 -14.30
C TRP A 727 23.05 23.85 -14.54
N ILE A 728 22.13 23.79 -13.59
CA ILE A 728 21.03 24.76 -13.53
C ILE A 728 21.67 26.11 -13.26
N ASN A 729 21.49 27.08 -14.15
CA ASN A 729 22.25 28.33 -14.16
C ASN A 729 21.43 29.50 -13.61
N GLU A 730 20.16 29.56 -13.97
CA GLU A 730 19.22 30.62 -13.63
C GLU A 730 17.78 30.08 -13.66
N VAL A 731 16.90 30.65 -12.83
CA VAL A 731 15.50 30.25 -12.66
C VAL A 731 14.63 31.49 -12.46
N MET A 732 13.46 31.55 -13.08
CA MET A 732 12.44 32.57 -12.87
C MET A 732 11.08 31.91 -12.67
N ALA A 733 10.48 32.11 -11.50
CA ALA A 733 9.21 31.50 -11.07
C ALA A 733 8.01 32.47 -11.11
N GLU A 734 8.18 33.64 -11.72
CA GLU A 734 7.08 34.52 -12.11
C GLU A 734 7.63 35.48 -13.19
N ASN A 735 7.27 35.25 -14.45
CA ASN A 735 7.70 36.04 -15.61
C ASN A 735 6.51 36.86 -16.13
N ASP A 736 6.68 38.17 -16.32
CA ASP A 736 5.62 39.06 -16.86
C ASP A 736 6.14 39.93 -18.01
N THR A 737 7.41 40.32 -17.96
CA THR A 737 8.02 41.16 -19.00
C THR A 737 9.43 40.76 -19.42
N THR A 738 10.06 39.80 -18.73
CA THR A 738 11.49 39.49 -18.90
C THR A 738 11.81 38.85 -20.24
N ILE A 739 11.12 37.77 -20.59
CA ILE A 739 11.29 37.07 -21.87
C ILE A 739 9.96 36.42 -22.25
N GLN A 740 9.46 36.72 -23.44
CA GLN A 740 8.29 36.04 -23.99
C GLN A 740 8.73 34.68 -24.54
N ASP A 741 7.88 33.67 -24.39
CA ASP A 741 8.02 32.41 -25.12
C ASP A 741 8.17 32.68 -26.65
N PRO A 742 9.16 32.06 -27.33
CA PRO A 742 9.34 32.09 -28.78
C PRO A 742 8.07 31.91 -29.63
N ASP A 743 7.14 31.06 -29.21
CA ASP A 743 5.89 30.81 -29.95
C ASP A 743 4.80 31.84 -29.65
N GLY A 744 5.07 32.75 -28.70
CA GLY A 744 4.31 33.97 -28.45
C GLY A 744 3.11 33.78 -27.53
N THR A 745 2.98 32.61 -26.90
CA THR A 745 1.85 32.21 -26.05
C THR A 745 1.74 33.06 -24.78
N GLY A 746 2.87 33.49 -24.21
CA GLY A 746 2.90 34.32 -23.01
C GLY A 746 4.29 34.53 -22.43
N PHE A 747 4.33 34.76 -21.12
CA PHE A 747 5.55 34.88 -20.32
C PHE A 747 5.58 33.75 -19.29
N PRO A 748 5.81 32.48 -19.70
CA PRO A 748 5.86 31.38 -18.75
C PRO A 748 7.11 31.44 -17.86
N ASP A 749 7.06 30.76 -16.72
CA ASP A 749 8.22 30.55 -15.85
C ASP A 749 9.30 29.77 -16.59
N TRP A 750 10.56 29.82 -16.13
CA TRP A 750 11.63 29.14 -16.83
C TRP A 750 12.84 28.74 -16.01
N ILE A 751 13.54 27.73 -16.52
CA ILE A 751 14.77 27.13 -15.98
C ILE A 751 15.84 27.18 -17.08
N GLU A 752 17.01 27.75 -16.79
CA GLU A 752 18.15 27.73 -17.70
C GLU A 752 19.16 26.64 -17.31
N ILE A 753 19.58 25.82 -18.27
CA ILE A 753 20.69 24.86 -18.11
C ILE A 753 21.92 25.34 -18.89
N TYR A 754 23.09 25.37 -18.24
CA TYR A 754 24.38 25.73 -18.82
C TYR A 754 25.32 24.52 -18.96
N ASN A 755 25.94 24.36 -20.13
CA ASN A 755 26.97 23.35 -20.37
C ASN A 755 28.39 23.94 -20.19
N ALA A 756 29.03 23.64 -19.07
CA ALA A 756 30.41 24.06 -18.78
C ALA A 756 31.50 23.26 -19.54
N GLY A 757 31.10 22.32 -20.40
CA GLY A 757 31.95 21.48 -21.24
C GLY A 757 32.62 22.20 -22.41
N ALA A 758 33.41 21.46 -23.18
CA ALA A 758 34.03 21.93 -24.43
C ALA A 758 33.37 21.33 -25.69
N GLU A 759 32.43 20.41 -25.50
CA GLU A 759 31.65 19.72 -26.54
C GLU A 759 30.17 19.91 -26.21
N ALA A 760 29.29 19.77 -27.22
CA ALA A 760 27.85 19.71 -26.99
C ALA A 760 27.49 18.47 -26.16
N VAL A 761 26.43 18.56 -25.37
CA VAL A 761 25.91 17.46 -24.55
C VAL A 761 24.47 17.21 -24.94
N ALA A 762 24.18 16.05 -25.52
CA ALA A 762 22.80 15.57 -25.64
C ALA A 762 22.24 15.30 -24.24
N ILE A 763 21.09 15.91 -23.95
CA ILE A 763 20.37 15.80 -22.68
C ILE A 763 19.02 15.09 -22.82
N GLY A 764 18.59 14.79 -24.05
CA GLY A 764 17.42 13.96 -24.28
C GLY A 764 17.48 12.63 -23.52
N GLY A 765 16.41 12.32 -22.80
CA GLY A 765 16.30 11.19 -21.89
C GLY A 765 16.75 11.45 -20.44
N MET A 766 17.35 12.61 -20.14
CA MET A 766 17.46 13.12 -18.77
C MET A 766 16.12 13.66 -18.27
N TYR A 767 16.05 14.06 -17.00
CA TYR A 767 14.83 14.57 -16.39
C TYR A 767 15.03 15.93 -15.71
N LEU A 768 13.99 16.76 -15.72
CA LEU A 768 13.84 17.89 -14.82
C LEU A 768 12.73 17.59 -13.81
N THR A 769 12.86 18.16 -12.62
CA THR A 769 11.78 18.17 -11.62
C THR A 769 11.89 19.38 -10.70
N ASP A 770 10.74 19.91 -10.29
CA ASP A 770 10.50 20.82 -9.17
C ASP A 770 10.15 20.08 -7.85
N ASP A 771 9.92 18.76 -7.93
CA ASP A 771 9.67 17.87 -6.79
C ASP A 771 10.82 16.86 -6.61
N PRO A 772 11.70 17.02 -5.60
CA PRO A 772 12.76 16.07 -5.30
C PRO A 772 12.30 14.66 -4.92
N THR A 773 11.01 14.44 -4.63
CA THR A 773 10.42 13.12 -4.38
C THR A 773 10.02 12.40 -5.66
N ASP A 774 9.76 13.14 -6.76
CA ASP A 774 9.65 12.61 -8.12
C ASP A 774 10.85 13.08 -8.99
N PRO A 775 12.00 12.37 -8.94
CA PRO A 775 13.17 12.69 -9.75
C PRO A 775 12.99 12.43 -11.26
N ALA A 776 11.83 11.91 -11.70
CA ALA A 776 11.56 11.55 -13.09
C ALA A 776 10.39 12.34 -13.73
N ARG A 777 9.95 13.43 -13.08
CA ARG A 777 8.72 14.17 -13.38
C ARG A 777 8.57 14.67 -14.83
N PHE A 778 9.59 15.34 -15.39
CA PHE A 778 9.62 15.74 -16.79
C PHE A 778 10.79 15.08 -17.52
N ARG A 779 10.51 14.12 -18.41
CA ARG A 779 11.55 13.51 -19.26
C ARG A 779 11.83 14.40 -20.46
N ILE A 780 13.05 14.93 -20.55
CA ILE A 780 13.49 15.75 -21.68
C ILE A 780 13.44 14.89 -22.97
N PRO A 781 12.78 15.33 -24.05
CA PRO A 781 12.65 14.56 -25.29
C PRO A 781 13.98 14.16 -25.95
N ASP A 782 13.98 13.03 -26.65
CA ASP A 782 15.16 12.48 -27.31
C ASP A 782 15.63 13.40 -28.44
N GLY A 783 16.90 13.83 -28.41
CA GLY A 783 17.49 14.70 -29.43
C GLY A 783 17.84 16.11 -28.95
N VAL A 784 17.29 16.56 -27.82
CA VAL A 784 17.66 17.84 -27.20
C VAL A 784 19.14 17.84 -26.79
N GLU A 785 19.87 18.91 -27.14
CA GLU A 785 21.28 19.10 -26.76
C GLU A 785 21.57 20.51 -26.25
N VAL A 786 22.54 20.61 -25.32
CA VAL A 786 23.09 21.89 -24.86
C VAL A 786 24.45 22.12 -25.52
N PRO A 787 24.62 23.15 -26.37
CA PRO A 787 25.88 23.41 -27.08
C PRO A 787 27.07 23.59 -26.14
N ALA A 788 28.29 23.37 -26.65
CA ALA A 788 29.52 23.62 -25.90
C ALA A 788 29.57 25.08 -25.40
N ARG A 789 29.64 25.29 -24.07
CA ARG A 789 29.56 26.64 -23.44
C ARG A 789 28.24 27.39 -23.71
N GLY A 790 27.22 26.69 -24.18
CA GLY A 790 25.89 27.22 -24.46
C GLY A 790 24.93 27.03 -23.28
N PHE A 791 23.73 27.56 -23.51
CA PHE A 791 22.59 27.55 -22.59
C PHE A 791 21.38 27.00 -23.34
N ILE A 792 20.43 26.43 -22.61
CA ILE A 792 19.07 26.13 -23.08
C ILE A 792 18.09 26.57 -22.00
N LEU A 793 16.92 27.06 -22.42
CA LEU A 793 15.79 27.32 -21.51
C LEU A 793 14.82 26.15 -21.59
N PHE A 794 14.21 25.84 -20.45
CA PHE A 794 12.97 25.10 -20.36
C PHE A 794 11.89 26.03 -19.79
N TRP A 795 10.74 26.07 -20.45
CA TRP A 795 9.55 26.77 -19.96
C TRP A 795 8.83 25.86 -18.96
N ALA A 796 8.53 26.39 -17.79
CA ALA A 796 7.83 25.67 -16.73
C ALA A 796 6.39 26.19 -16.68
N ASP A 797 5.59 25.73 -17.64
CA ASP A 797 4.21 26.16 -17.89
C ASP A 797 3.19 25.03 -17.70
N ASN A 798 3.62 23.82 -17.36
CA ASN A 798 2.76 22.63 -17.29
C ASN A 798 2.04 22.35 -18.63
N ASP A 799 2.69 22.66 -19.75
CA ASP A 799 2.17 22.44 -21.10
C ASP A 799 3.28 21.84 -22.00
N PRO A 800 3.68 20.58 -21.75
CA PRO A 800 4.80 19.95 -22.46
C PRO A 800 4.56 19.75 -23.96
N ASP A 801 3.30 19.86 -24.42
CA ASP A 801 2.91 19.66 -25.81
C ASP A 801 3.20 20.86 -26.70
N GLN A 802 3.49 22.04 -26.13
CA GLN A 802 4.05 23.18 -26.88
C GLN A 802 5.44 22.87 -27.49
N GLY A 803 6.21 21.93 -26.92
CA GLY A 803 7.39 21.36 -27.58
C GLY A 803 8.52 20.92 -26.65
N ASP A 804 9.65 20.51 -27.24
CA ASP A 804 10.78 19.84 -26.57
C ASP A 804 11.39 20.55 -25.34
N THR A 805 11.08 21.84 -25.15
CA THR A 805 11.54 22.68 -24.04
C THR A 805 10.43 23.11 -23.07
N HIS A 806 9.20 22.65 -23.20
CA HIS A 806 8.12 22.94 -22.24
C HIS A 806 7.98 21.79 -21.25
N ALA A 807 7.86 22.10 -19.96
CA ALA A 807 7.92 21.13 -18.88
C ALA A 807 6.54 20.85 -18.28
N SER A 808 6.33 19.61 -17.83
CA SER A 808 5.10 19.11 -17.18
C SER A 808 4.89 19.64 -15.75
N PHE A 809 5.30 20.88 -15.47
CA PHE A 809 5.12 21.56 -14.19
C PHE A 809 5.29 23.09 -14.31
N LYS A 810 4.75 23.83 -13.32
CA LYS A 810 4.99 25.27 -13.09
C LYS A 810 5.87 25.49 -11.85
N LEU A 811 6.41 26.69 -11.68
CA LEU A 811 7.26 27.03 -10.55
C LEU A 811 6.51 27.81 -9.45
N GLY A 812 6.82 27.51 -8.19
CA GLY A 812 6.21 28.15 -7.04
C GLY A 812 6.87 29.48 -6.65
N VAL A 813 6.12 30.60 -6.75
CA VAL A 813 6.58 31.94 -6.34
C VAL A 813 7.13 32.03 -4.90
N SER A 814 6.72 31.11 -4.00
CA SER A 814 7.22 30.99 -2.63
C SER A 814 8.61 30.35 -2.50
N GLY A 815 9.13 29.74 -3.57
CA GLY A 815 10.40 29.02 -3.63
C GLY A 815 10.24 27.52 -3.42
N GLU A 816 10.88 26.73 -4.28
CA GLU A 816 11.00 25.27 -4.15
C GLU A 816 12.41 24.76 -4.53
N THR A 817 12.57 23.47 -4.83
CA THR A 817 13.84 22.85 -5.24
C THR A 817 13.76 22.21 -6.60
N ILE A 818 14.54 22.73 -7.55
CA ILE A 818 14.63 22.20 -8.91
C ILE A 818 15.88 21.31 -9.02
N ALA A 819 15.75 20.17 -9.68
CA ALA A 819 16.85 19.26 -9.98
C ALA A 819 16.90 18.88 -11.46
N LEU A 820 18.12 18.80 -11.99
CA LEU A 820 18.44 18.13 -13.25
C LEU A 820 18.96 16.73 -12.90
N VAL A 821 18.28 15.70 -13.40
CA VAL A 821 18.52 14.29 -13.07
C VAL A 821 18.96 13.55 -14.33
N ASP A 822 19.96 12.68 -14.19
CA ASP A 822 20.51 11.88 -15.29
C ASP A 822 19.49 10.88 -15.84
N ALA A 823 19.78 10.31 -17.01
CA ALA A 823 18.89 9.40 -17.73
C ALA A 823 18.61 8.05 -17.03
N ASP A 824 19.19 7.82 -15.84
CA ASP A 824 18.79 6.71 -14.98
C ASP A 824 17.54 7.01 -14.12
N GLY A 825 17.10 8.27 -14.06
CA GLY A 825 15.96 8.74 -13.28
C GLY A 825 16.23 8.87 -11.78
N ALA A 826 17.51 8.90 -11.36
CA ALA A 826 17.88 8.94 -9.93
C ALA A 826 19.16 9.74 -9.62
N THR A 827 20.13 9.78 -10.53
CA THR A 827 21.41 10.46 -10.30
C THR A 827 21.26 11.96 -10.57
N VAL A 828 21.08 12.76 -9.52
CA VAL A 828 21.06 14.24 -9.62
C VAL A 828 22.40 14.74 -10.19
N ILE A 829 22.33 15.46 -11.32
CA ILE A 829 23.47 16.10 -11.98
C ILE A 829 23.79 17.44 -11.30
N ASP A 830 22.76 18.26 -11.06
CA ASP A 830 22.82 19.54 -10.35
C ASP A 830 21.43 19.90 -9.79
N SER A 831 21.38 20.69 -8.73
CA SER A 831 20.12 21.14 -8.13
C SER A 831 20.22 22.52 -7.49
N VAL A 832 19.07 23.18 -7.33
CA VAL A 832 18.94 24.47 -6.67
C VAL A 832 17.64 24.57 -5.89
N SER A 833 17.74 24.85 -4.58
CA SER A 833 16.63 25.40 -3.80
C SER A 833 16.67 26.92 -3.91
N TYR A 834 15.60 27.53 -4.42
CA TYR A 834 15.51 28.98 -4.60
C TYR A 834 14.53 29.59 -3.59
N PRO A 835 14.79 30.80 -3.06
CA PRO A 835 13.89 31.47 -2.11
C PRO A 835 12.74 32.15 -2.86
N ALA A 836 11.62 32.42 -2.17
CA ALA A 836 10.49 33.19 -2.70
C ALA A 836 10.92 34.33 -3.62
N LEU A 837 10.45 34.31 -4.87
CA LEU A 837 10.78 35.30 -5.91
C LEU A 837 9.66 36.34 -6.00
N ALA A 838 9.94 37.39 -6.76
CA ALA A 838 8.92 38.35 -7.16
C ALA A 838 8.94 38.40 -8.69
N THR A 839 7.83 38.80 -9.28
CA THR A 839 7.65 39.06 -10.71
C THR A 839 8.91 39.67 -11.35
N ASP A 840 9.39 39.05 -12.43
CA ASP A 840 10.59 39.44 -13.19
C ASP A 840 11.92 39.44 -12.39
N VAL A 841 12.00 38.74 -11.24
CA VAL A 841 13.24 38.58 -10.45
C VAL A 841 13.73 37.14 -10.45
N SER A 842 14.69 36.83 -11.33
CA SER A 842 15.34 35.52 -11.38
C SER A 842 16.32 35.26 -10.23
N TYR A 843 16.52 33.98 -9.93
CA TYR A 843 17.58 33.47 -9.06
C TYR A 843 18.63 32.77 -9.91
N GLY A 844 19.87 33.24 -9.86
CA GLY A 844 20.94 32.78 -10.74
C GLY A 844 22.29 32.60 -10.05
N ARG A 845 23.15 31.79 -10.64
CA ARG A 845 24.54 31.63 -10.20
C ARG A 845 25.29 32.95 -10.38
N LYS A 846 26.24 33.26 -9.48
CA LYS A 846 27.01 34.52 -9.54
C LYS A 846 27.91 34.63 -10.77
N LYS A 847 28.23 33.48 -11.38
CA LYS A 847 28.86 33.24 -12.68
C LYS A 847 28.37 31.90 -13.20
N ASP A 848 28.44 31.66 -14.51
CA ASP A 848 27.96 30.41 -15.10
C ASP A 848 28.61 29.17 -14.47
N GLY A 849 27.77 28.24 -13.98
CA GLY A 849 28.22 27.04 -13.25
C GLY A 849 29.00 27.30 -11.95
N ALA A 850 28.92 28.48 -11.34
CA ALA A 850 29.54 28.76 -10.04
C ALA A 850 28.65 28.33 -8.87
N THR A 851 29.25 27.83 -7.79
CA THR A 851 28.53 27.30 -6.61
C THR A 851 27.72 28.32 -5.81
N ALA A 852 27.98 29.62 -5.98
CA ALA A 852 27.32 30.68 -5.22
C ALA A 852 26.17 31.30 -6.03
N TRP A 853 24.96 31.27 -5.47
CA TRP A 853 23.74 31.85 -6.02
C TRP A 853 23.46 33.29 -5.53
N LYS A 854 22.54 34.00 -6.19
CA LYS A 854 21.92 35.26 -5.76
C LYS A 854 20.63 35.51 -6.55
N LYS A 855 19.73 36.35 -6.03
CA LYS A 855 18.75 37.04 -6.87
C LYS A 855 19.49 37.97 -7.84
N LEU A 856 19.12 37.95 -9.12
CA LEU A 856 19.71 38.82 -10.13
C LEU A 856 18.99 40.17 -10.15
N THR A 857 19.75 41.24 -10.35
CA THR A 857 19.19 42.60 -10.54
C THR A 857 18.74 42.88 -11.98
N LYS A 858 18.97 41.90 -12.86
CA LYS A 858 18.51 41.80 -14.24
C LYS A 858 18.69 40.33 -14.62
N ALA A 859 17.63 39.68 -15.10
CA ALA A 859 17.71 38.32 -15.60
C ALA A 859 18.59 38.20 -16.86
N THR A 860 19.14 37.01 -17.10
CA THR A 860 20.09 36.74 -18.20
C THR A 860 19.71 35.55 -19.11
N PRO A 861 18.43 35.29 -19.42
CA PRO A 861 18.02 34.12 -20.22
C PRO A 861 18.77 34.01 -21.55
N GLY A 862 19.38 32.84 -21.78
CA GLY A 862 20.19 32.50 -22.94
C GLY A 862 21.60 33.10 -22.92
N THR A 863 22.06 33.68 -21.81
CA THR A 863 23.30 34.48 -21.75
C THR A 863 24.08 34.34 -20.43
N SER A 864 25.35 34.73 -20.47
CA SER A 864 26.28 34.55 -19.34
C SER A 864 25.93 35.39 -18.10
N ASN A 865 25.75 34.69 -16.98
CA ASN A 865 25.55 35.24 -15.66
C ASN A 865 26.78 36.08 -15.23
N GLY A 866 26.65 37.41 -15.28
CA GLY A 866 27.67 38.36 -14.80
C GLY A 866 28.61 38.96 -15.85
N GLY A 867 28.31 38.83 -17.14
CA GLY A 867 29.00 39.54 -18.23
C GLY A 867 28.44 40.95 -18.50
N SER A 868 29.31 41.93 -18.70
CA SER A 868 28.92 43.23 -19.28
C SER A 868 28.48 43.08 -20.73
N SER A 869 27.35 43.67 -21.10
CA SER A 869 26.72 43.59 -22.42
C SER A 869 27.67 43.59 -23.62
N ASN A 870 27.57 42.57 -24.48
CA ASN A 870 27.81 42.67 -25.92
C ASN A 870 27.10 41.52 -26.65
N ASN A 871 26.25 41.87 -27.62
CA ASN A 871 25.48 40.94 -28.45
C ASN A 871 26.38 40.06 -29.33
N VAL A 872 25.84 38.90 -29.77
CA VAL A 872 25.36 38.66 -31.16
C VAL A 872 24.68 37.28 -31.22
N GLN A 873 23.40 37.25 -31.59
CA GLN A 873 22.75 36.03 -32.09
C GLN A 873 23.20 35.76 -33.54
N PRO A 874 23.48 34.50 -33.91
CA PRO A 874 23.21 33.99 -35.25
C PRO A 874 21.73 33.59 -35.34
N ARG A 875 21.02 34.06 -36.36
CA ARG A 875 19.72 33.49 -36.74
C ARG A 875 19.96 32.20 -37.53
N THR A 876 19.30 31.11 -37.15
CA THR A 876 18.19 30.45 -37.89
C THR A 876 17.82 29.18 -37.15
#